data_AF-A0A2U8PU54-F1
#
_entry.id   AF-A0A2U8PU54-F1
#
_cell.length_a   1.000
_cell.length_b   1.000
_cell.length_c   1.000
_cell.angle_alpha   90.00
_cell.angle_beta   90.00
_cell.angle_gamma   90.00
#
_symmetry.space_group_name_H-M   'P 1'
#
loop_
_entity.id
_entity.type
_entity.pdbx_description
1 polymer ?
#
loop_
_entity_poly.entity_id
_entity_poly.type
_entity_poly.pdbx_seq_one_letter_code
_entity_poly.pdbx_strand_id
1 'polypeptide(L)'
;MTAGTPRRSSGLVVLCRPAQWREAAIVLSCCPTDGFTPLLVIEPPPVTDDGYRLLYDAYVAVRNQRDAKVGTAMARQVASLTEVSALNVAVDAAAQALTPFRSWWRHQRSLGGLLAGQPPRRAILLFDPSPGELDLIEAVPVSRIGPDRTPVLPNATERILLDPGLDTLAMRAWSACGRDTAFPIPQGPEHDDAFGWFAALASALKTGRPLAPGAAACPDLPAAEATEAILVEIQSEPDATALIGVQYAHERRALLVLTPAPDTAAISDALAAMSGRSGDKLFATVRDWWRSLTESPDIAGPLQAIEAAVNDAVPDVVVTAIGERDLTVFTYAVPYSFVRKCGADWVGKTIGHVAGDPTLIVLTELLDTPATDTIGFTLLFDTGEFDTNETADVLHVLNDRPAIVLLLSGAAAAGLNLIRLGELLPIEFIHFNTHGNQQEIVLADGELPAWKLFRSALPSRPFVFNNSCLSWVGVGREFIRTGARGYIGTLWPVDAEQAARLARSVLERTVQHGWSIARAIRQTGVDRHTDRAYIFAGTASAQLATLSDNRSRREALAKGIRQLLNALLRSLAQGSGGPPGIFIRPMQELLWTVAGQLIDVLDQRWPAPDADRLDIASDRLSVMARQAEDRQDHVPARAAEVAAAQSLLDRAGLADAGRTLSRGLIHYHGARIALAESRIQDTLDLLAEDGSTAVLNLRSDALRAAGQMQEAFATAERALASVQPDDRRQRLFTLGRVGQLARINHDEERALDVARDGFALATELDDLKERAKFKGDETRALLVLQRAQEAVASARLYRDLARHAFGDREDLSAAGALVQALTMAGETQEADQVARQALDNARAMNQPARAAQFLLDRARICAVEDRLHDAIALGFESATAFADCRAMDGTRQALGLTTEFLNQAHRDQLPGWPDLFRLAVSTQRALLPKVSPDLQSAIATETASQLAKLTAAGKGL
;
A
#
# COMPACT_ATOMS: atom_id res chain seq x y z
N MET A 1 30.93 2.10 11.62
CA MET A 1 30.60 2.47 13.01
C MET A 1 29.42 1.61 13.41
N THR A 2 29.57 0.73 14.41
CA THR A 2 28.46 -0.09 14.89
C THR A 2 27.47 0.82 15.61
N ALA A 3 26.24 0.92 15.13
CA ALA A 3 25.15 1.53 15.90
C ALA A 3 25.19 0.91 17.31
N GLY A 4 25.36 1.76 18.33
CA GLY A 4 25.42 1.28 19.71
C GLY A 4 24.18 0.43 19.98
N THR A 5 24.38 -0.78 20.51
CA THR A 5 23.26 -1.66 20.87
C THR A 5 22.28 -0.84 21.71
N PRO A 6 20.99 -0.76 21.34
CA PRO A 6 20.02 0.05 22.08
C PRO A 6 20.08 -0.34 23.55
N ARG A 7 20.19 0.66 24.43
CA ARG A 7 20.19 0.43 25.88
C ARG A 7 18.87 -0.22 26.25
N ARG A 8 18.94 -1.26 27.09
CA ARG A 8 17.73 -1.90 27.62
C ARG A 8 16.91 -0.85 28.38
N SER A 9 15.59 -0.98 28.33
CA SER A 9 14.69 -0.21 29.19
C SER A 9 15.13 -0.31 30.65
N SER A 10 15.08 0.80 31.39
CA SER A 10 15.36 0.84 32.83
C SER A 10 14.33 0.03 33.66
N GLY A 11 13.22 -0.39 33.04
CA GLY A 11 12.07 -0.96 33.71
C GLY A 11 11.21 0.09 34.42
N LEU A 12 11.48 1.38 34.21
CA LEU A 12 10.67 2.49 34.66
C LEU A 12 10.03 3.21 33.46
N VAL A 13 8.90 3.85 33.67
CA VAL A 13 8.28 4.81 32.73
C VAL A 13 7.76 6.01 33.52
N VAL A 14 7.89 7.22 32.98
CA VAL A 14 7.37 8.45 33.60
C VAL A 14 6.19 8.95 32.78
N LEU A 15 5.06 9.22 33.43
CA LEU A 15 3.84 9.73 32.80
C LEU A 15 3.57 11.13 33.33
N CYS A 16 3.39 12.09 32.42
CA CYS A 16 3.13 13.49 32.76
C CYS A 16 2.09 14.11 31.81
N ARG A 17 1.55 15.27 32.20
CA ARG A 17 0.79 16.15 31.30
C ARG A 17 1.75 17.07 30.54
N PRO A 18 1.33 17.62 29.38
CA PRO A 18 2.14 18.58 28.62
C PRO A 18 2.68 19.74 29.47
N ALA A 19 1.87 20.29 30.38
CA ALA A 19 2.24 21.41 31.24
C ALA A 19 3.22 21.05 32.38
N GLN A 20 3.45 19.77 32.67
CA GLN A 20 4.25 19.30 33.82
C GLN A 20 5.72 19.05 33.48
N TRP A 21 6.29 19.90 32.62
CA TRP A 21 7.65 19.72 32.11
C TRP A 21 8.72 19.95 33.19
N ARG A 22 8.48 20.79 34.20
CA ARG A 22 9.41 20.98 35.33
C ARG A 22 9.47 19.74 36.21
N GLU A 23 8.31 19.24 36.58
CA GLU A 23 8.13 18.03 37.38
C GLU A 23 8.73 16.82 36.67
N ALA A 24 8.45 16.68 35.36
CA ALA A 24 9.01 15.62 34.54
C ALA A 24 10.54 15.70 34.47
N ALA A 25 11.13 16.88 34.28
CA ALA A 25 12.58 17.05 34.30
C ALA A 25 13.20 16.61 35.64
N ILE A 26 12.58 16.99 36.77
CA ILE A 26 13.01 16.54 38.10
C ILE A 26 12.95 15.02 38.21
N VAL A 27 11.83 14.39 37.86
CA VAL A 27 11.69 12.94 38.00
C VAL A 27 12.66 12.19 37.09
N LEU A 28 12.80 12.62 35.83
CA LEU A 28 13.74 12.02 34.88
C LEU A 28 15.20 12.10 35.35
N SER A 29 15.59 13.19 36.01
CA SER A 29 16.93 13.35 36.58
C SER A 29 17.24 12.37 37.72
N CYS A 30 16.20 11.84 38.38
CA CYS A 30 16.34 10.85 39.45
C CYS A 30 16.41 9.40 38.92
N CYS A 31 16.03 9.17 37.66
CA CYS A 31 15.97 7.85 37.07
C CYS A 31 17.37 7.19 36.95
N PRO A 32 17.43 5.86 36.86
CA PRO A 32 18.66 5.14 36.52
C PRO A 32 19.24 5.60 35.18
N THR A 33 20.55 5.84 35.12
CA THR A 33 21.28 6.31 33.92
C THR A 33 21.90 5.18 33.10
N ASP A 34 21.75 3.93 33.56
CA ASP A 34 22.22 2.70 32.94
C ASP A 34 21.24 2.12 31.91
N GLY A 35 19.99 2.62 31.88
CA GLY A 35 18.98 2.28 30.89
C GLY A 35 18.14 3.49 30.49
N PHE A 36 17.41 3.36 29.38
CA PHE A 36 16.50 4.39 28.92
C PHE A 36 15.20 4.34 29.73
N THR A 37 14.77 5.48 30.28
CA THR A 37 13.48 5.63 30.97
C THR A 37 12.52 6.42 30.09
N PRO A 38 11.52 5.79 29.46
CA PRO A 38 10.57 6.49 28.59
C PRO A 38 9.80 7.57 29.34
N LEU A 39 9.69 8.76 28.72
CA LEU A 39 8.72 9.78 29.09
C LEU A 39 7.49 9.65 28.19
N LEU A 40 6.32 9.47 28.80
CA LEU A 40 5.03 9.51 28.12
C LEU A 40 4.31 10.80 28.48
N VAL A 41 4.10 11.65 27.49
CA VAL A 41 3.26 12.84 27.63
C VAL A 41 1.83 12.43 27.28
N ILE A 42 0.96 12.37 28.28
CA ILE A 42 -0.41 11.86 28.16
C ILE A 42 -1.38 13.03 28.15
N GLU A 43 -1.98 13.28 26.98
CA GLU A 43 -3.10 14.21 26.85
C GLU A 43 -4.40 13.56 27.34
N PRO A 44 -5.29 14.32 28.00
CA PRO A 44 -6.64 13.84 28.28
C PRO A 44 -7.39 13.57 26.97
N PRO A 45 -8.40 12.69 26.96
CA PRO A 45 -9.21 12.46 25.78
C PRO A 45 -9.88 13.78 25.32
N PRO A 46 -9.96 14.04 24.01
CA PRO A 46 -10.48 15.31 23.48
C PRO A 46 -11.99 15.49 23.73
N VAL A 47 -12.69 14.41 24.08
CA VAL A 47 -14.07 14.39 24.52
C VAL A 47 -14.21 13.39 25.67
N THR A 48 -15.18 13.60 26.55
CA THR A 48 -15.51 12.63 27.59
C THR A 48 -16.08 11.34 26.98
N ASP A 49 -16.07 10.24 27.74
CA ASP A 49 -16.68 8.97 27.31
C ASP A 49 -18.15 9.15 26.87
N ASP A 50 -18.92 9.94 27.61
CA ASP A 50 -20.32 10.24 27.26
C ASP A 50 -20.42 11.10 25.99
N GLY A 51 -19.50 12.07 25.81
CA GLY A 51 -19.38 12.84 24.58
C GLY A 51 -19.07 11.96 23.36
N TYR A 52 -18.16 10.99 23.50
CA TYR A 52 -17.87 10.02 22.45
C TYR A 52 -19.08 9.13 22.13
N ARG A 53 -19.79 8.64 23.15
CA ARG A 53 -21.02 7.83 22.96
C ARG A 53 -22.07 8.59 22.17
N LEU A 54 -22.31 9.86 22.50
CA LEU A 54 -23.25 10.70 21.74
C LEU A 54 -22.85 10.86 20.27
N LEU A 55 -21.57 11.11 19.99
CA LEU A 55 -21.06 11.19 18.62
C LEU A 55 -21.18 9.84 17.89
N TYR A 56 -20.93 8.74 18.60
CA TYR A 56 -20.99 7.40 18.04
C TYR A 56 -22.42 6.98 17.73
N ASP A 57 -23.36 7.25 18.62
CA ASP A 57 -24.79 6.98 18.41
C ASP A 57 -25.32 7.78 17.23
N ALA A 58 -24.89 9.04 17.07
CA ALA A 58 -25.20 9.85 15.88
C ALA A 58 -24.64 9.21 14.60
N TYR A 59 -23.38 8.77 14.61
CA TYR A 59 -22.79 8.05 13.49
C TYR A 59 -23.53 6.74 13.16
N VAL A 60 -23.87 5.93 14.16
CA VAL A 60 -24.61 4.68 13.99
C VAL A 60 -26.01 4.94 13.45
N ALA A 61 -26.70 5.97 13.94
CA ALA A 61 -28.03 6.34 13.45
C ALA A 61 -28.00 6.70 11.96
N VAL A 62 -27.08 7.56 11.54
CA VAL A 62 -26.93 7.98 10.13
C VAL A 62 -26.48 6.81 9.26
N ARG A 63 -25.56 5.97 9.74
CA ARG A 63 -25.13 4.76 9.04
C ARG A 63 -26.29 3.78 8.88
N ASN A 64 -27.07 3.52 9.92
CA ASN A 64 -28.23 2.62 9.87
C ASN A 64 -29.29 3.16 8.91
N GLN A 65 -29.51 4.48 8.86
CA GLN A 65 -30.39 5.12 7.88
C GLN A 65 -29.89 4.87 6.45
N ARG A 66 -28.58 5.04 6.21
CA ARG A 66 -27.93 4.74 4.93
C ARG A 66 -28.06 3.26 4.57
N ASP A 67 -27.75 2.36 5.49
CA ASP A 67 -27.79 0.92 5.27
C ASP A 67 -29.24 0.43 5.07
N ALA A 68 -30.24 1.02 5.72
CA ALA A 68 -31.66 0.75 5.45
C ALA A 68 -32.08 1.20 4.04
N LYS A 69 -31.57 2.34 3.56
CA LYS A 69 -31.83 2.86 2.21
C LYS A 69 -31.08 2.10 1.09
N VAL A 70 -29.88 1.57 1.37
CA VAL A 70 -29.01 0.93 0.35
C VAL A 70 -29.02 -0.61 0.42
N GLY A 71 -29.35 -1.18 1.59
CA GLY A 71 -29.12 -2.58 1.92
C GLY A 71 -30.16 -3.56 1.39
N THR A 72 -31.39 -3.14 1.11
CA THR A 72 -32.42 -4.03 0.55
C THR A 72 -32.55 -3.85 -0.96
N ALA A 73 -32.78 -4.95 -1.69
CA ALA A 73 -32.96 -4.93 -3.14
C ALA A 73 -34.13 -4.03 -3.57
N MET A 74 -35.19 -3.93 -2.75
CA MET A 74 -36.30 -2.97 -2.93
C MET A 74 -35.88 -1.52 -2.70
N ALA A 75 -35.12 -1.21 -1.64
CA ALA A 75 -34.74 0.18 -1.35
C ALA A 75 -33.79 0.77 -2.42
N ARG A 76 -32.96 -0.06 -3.07
CA ARG A 76 -32.13 0.36 -4.22
C ARG A 76 -32.93 0.81 -5.43
N GLN A 77 -34.19 0.38 -5.56
CA GLN A 77 -35.06 0.78 -6.68
C GLN A 77 -35.80 2.10 -6.42
N VAL A 78 -35.88 2.53 -5.16
CA VAL A 78 -36.68 3.70 -4.74
C VAL A 78 -35.80 4.88 -4.32
N ALA A 79 -34.62 4.63 -3.78
CA ALA A 79 -33.71 5.70 -3.35
C ALA A 79 -33.08 6.40 -4.56
N SER A 80 -33.18 7.73 -4.61
CA SER A 80 -32.46 8.51 -5.63
C SER A 80 -30.97 8.53 -5.33
N LEU A 81 -30.14 8.63 -6.38
CA LEU A 81 -28.68 8.78 -6.23
C LEU A 81 -28.31 9.98 -5.34
N THR A 82 -29.09 11.06 -5.43
CA THR A 82 -28.92 12.27 -4.61
C THR A 82 -29.13 12.00 -3.12
N GLU A 83 -30.15 11.21 -2.75
CA GLU A 83 -30.39 10.84 -1.35
C GLU A 83 -29.28 9.94 -0.79
N VAL A 84 -28.81 8.97 -1.58
CA VAL A 84 -27.71 8.08 -1.17
C VAL A 84 -26.41 8.88 -1.01
N SER A 85 -26.15 9.81 -1.93
CA SER A 85 -25.00 10.73 -1.86
C SER A 85 -25.07 11.59 -0.59
N ALA A 86 -26.21 12.22 -0.30
CA ALA A 86 -26.40 13.02 0.91
C ALA A 86 -26.20 12.20 2.20
N LEU A 87 -26.69 10.96 2.24
CA LEU A 87 -26.47 10.05 3.36
C LEU A 87 -25.00 9.65 3.51
N ASN A 88 -24.28 9.40 2.42
CA ASN A 88 -22.84 9.13 2.48
C ASN A 88 -22.07 10.33 3.02
N VAL A 89 -22.40 11.56 2.60
CA VAL A 89 -21.81 12.80 3.14
C VAL A 89 -22.10 12.93 4.63
N ALA A 90 -23.34 12.65 5.08
CA ALA A 90 -23.69 12.69 6.48
C ALA A 90 -22.96 11.62 7.31
N VAL A 91 -22.78 10.40 6.76
CA VAL A 91 -21.97 9.34 7.39
C VAL A 91 -20.53 9.80 7.53
N ASP A 92 -19.94 10.39 6.49
CA ASP A 92 -18.56 10.86 6.52
C ASP A 92 -18.38 12.02 7.50
N ALA A 93 -19.30 12.98 7.56
CA ALA A 93 -19.28 14.06 8.55
C ALA A 93 -19.37 13.53 9.99
N ALA A 94 -20.29 12.59 10.25
CA ALA A 94 -20.41 11.96 11.57
C ALA A 94 -19.17 11.12 11.92
N ALA A 95 -18.58 10.43 10.95
CA ALA A 95 -17.34 9.68 11.13
C ALA A 95 -16.14 10.62 11.38
N GLN A 96 -16.11 11.78 10.71
CA GLN A 96 -15.09 12.81 10.90
C GLN A 96 -15.18 13.42 12.30
N ALA A 97 -16.37 13.63 12.85
CA ALA A 97 -16.55 14.10 14.23
C ALA A 97 -15.97 13.14 15.28
N LEU A 98 -15.89 11.83 14.98
CA LEU A 98 -15.25 10.83 15.84
C LEU A 98 -13.72 10.82 15.75
N THR A 99 -13.14 11.50 14.74
CA THR A 99 -11.71 11.48 14.43
C THR A 99 -10.82 11.86 15.62
N PRO A 100 -11.07 12.98 16.34
CA PRO A 100 -10.15 13.41 17.40
C PRO A 100 -9.99 12.34 18.47
N PHE A 101 -11.11 11.77 18.95
CA PHE A 101 -11.08 10.72 19.95
C PHE A 101 -10.43 9.43 19.44
N ARG A 102 -10.74 9.01 18.20
CA ARG A 102 -10.17 7.79 17.62
C ARG A 102 -8.68 7.92 17.36
N SER A 103 -8.21 9.09 16.91
CA SER A 103 -6.79 9.39 16.74
C SER A 103 -6.07 9.38 18.10
N TRP A 104 -6.63 10.07 19.11
CA TRP A 104 -6.14 10.01 20.50
C TRP A 104 -6.05 8.58 21.03
N TRP A 105 -7.14 7.80 20.93
CA TRP A 105 -7.20 6.43 21.44
C TRP A 105 -6.14 5.52 20.78
N ARG A 106 -5.90 5.71 19.48
CA ARG A 106 -4.89 4.94 18.74
C ARG A 106 -3.48 5.32 19.10
N HIS A 107 -3.23 6.61 19.25
CA HIS A 107 -1.97 7.10 19.78
C HIS A 107 -1.66 6.40 21.11
N GLN A 108 -2.61 6.39 22.06
CA GLN A 108 -2.44 5.71 23.35
C GLN A 108 -2.25 4.20 23.20
N ARG A 109 -2.98 3.54 22.30
CA ARG A 109 -2.83 2.10 22.01
C ARG A 109 -1.45 1.80 21.41
N SER A 110 -0.93 2.64 20.53
CA SER A 110 0.41 2.51 19.94
C SER A 110 1.50 2.63 21.00
N LEU A 111 1.35 3.55 21.95
CA LEU A 111 2.24 3.67 23.12
C LEU A 111 2.18 2.41 23.99
N GLY A 112 0.97 1.91 24.29
CA GLY A 112 0.81 0.66 25.05
C GLY A 112 1.43 -0.55 24.35
N GLY A 113 1.32 -0.63 23.02
CA GLY A 113 1.96 -1.66 22.20
C GLY A 113 3.49 -1.59 22.22
N LEU A 114 4.08 -0.38 22.29
CA LEU A 114 5.54 -0.21 22.47
C LEU A 114 5.99 -0.72 23.84
N LEU A 115 5.27 -0.35 24.90
CA LEU A 115 5.58 -0.80 26.25
C LEU A 115 5.33 -2.29 26.46
N ALA A 116 4.35 -2.90 25.79
CA ALA A 116 4.06 -4.33 25.92
C ALA A 116 5.24 -5.23 25.48
N GLY A 117 6.07 -4.77 24.54
CA GLY A 117 7.27 -5.49 24.12
C GLY A 117 8.38 -5.50 25.18
N GLN A 118 8.43 -4.47 26.03
CA GLN A 118 9.36 -4.34 27.14
C GLN A 118 8.63 -3.76 28.37
N PRO A 119 7.78 -4.58 29.05
CA PRO A 119 6.85 -4.07 30.05
C PRO A 119 7.60 -3.40 31.21
N PRO A 120 7.29 -2.12 31.53
CA PRO A 120 7.90 -1.46 32.67
C PRO A 120 7.45 -2.13 33.97
N ARG A 121 8.38 -2.26 34.92
CA ARG A 121 8.09 -2.76 36.27
C ARG A 121 7.34 -1.72 37.09
N ARG A 122 7.73 -0.44 36.97
CA ARG A 122 7.05 0.66 37.65
C ARG A 122 6.76 1.80 36.68
N ALA A 123 5.66 2.49 36.94
CA ALA A 123 5.27 3.73 36.29
C ALA A 123 5.20 4.82 37.35
N ILE A 124 5.89 5.94 37.12
CA ILE A 124 5.81 7.13 37.96
C ILE A 124 4.80 8.08 37.31
N LEU A 125 3.74 8.42 38.03
CA LEU A 125 2.67 9.28 37.55
C LEU A 125 2.79 10.64 38.23
N LEU A 126 2.82 11.71 37.43
CA LEU A 126 2.83 13.10 37.93
C LEU A 126 1.43 13.71 38.01
N PHE A 127 0.41 12.96 37.58
CA PHE A 127 -0.98 13.36 37.63
C PHE A 127 -1.83 12.16 38.04
N ASP A 128 -3.00 12.44 38.60
CA ASP A 128 -4.01 11.41 38.87
C ASP A 128 -4.83 11.17 37.59
N PRO A 129 -4.68 10.00 36.93
CA PRO A 129 -5.39 9.73 35.69
C PRO A 129 -6.88 9.53 35.94
N SER A 130 -7.72 10.19 35.14
CA SER A 130 -9.16 9.93 35.17
C SER A 130 -9.46 8.50 34.71
N PRO A 131 -10.58 7.90 35.15
CA PRO A 131 -10.98 6.58 34.68
C PRO A 131 -11.00 6.52 33.14
N GLY A 132 -10.35 5.52 32.55
CA GLY A 132 -10.28 5.33 31.09
C GLY A 132 -9.11 6.01 30.38
N GLU A 133 -8.39 6.94 31.03
CA GLU A 133 -7.23 7.61 30.40
C GLU A 133 -6.03 6.67 30.19
N LEU A 134 -5.77 5.77 31.15
CA LEU A 134 -4.71 4.76 31.06
C LEU A 134 -5.24 3.35 30.80
N ASP A 135 -6.53 3.12 31.01
CA ASP A 135 -7.20 1.83 30.81
C ASP A 135 -8.16 1.96 29.63
N LEU A 136 -7.60 2.01 28.42
CA LEU A 136 -8.33 2.38 27.21
C LEU A 136 -9.52 1.44 27.02
N ILE A 137 -10.72 2.02 27.08
CA ILE A 137 -11.94 1.33 26.67
C ILE A 137 -11.89 1.31 25.14
N GLU A 138 -11.91 0.11 24.53
CA GLU A 138 -12.04 0.04 23.08
C GLU A 138 -13.28 0.83 22.68
N ALA A 139 -13.13 1.67 21.66
CA ALA A 139 -14.14 2.62 21.22
C ALA A 139 -15.33 1.92 20.50
N VAL A 140 -15.89 0.88 21.13
CA VAL A 140 -17.11 0.11 20.89
C VAL A 140 -17.32 -0.50 19.49
N PRO A 141 -17.61 -1.81 19.46
CA PRO A 141 -18.88 -2.28 18.89
C PRO A 141 -19.66 -3.16 19.89
N VAL A 142 -20.88 -2.76 20.27
CA VAL A 142 -21.73 -3.44 21.28
C VAL A 142 -22.19 -4.85 20.89
N SER A 143 -21.82 -5.42 19.73
CA SER A 143 -22.41 -6.69 19.29
C SER A 143 -21.49 -7.91 19.20
N ARG A 144 -20.15 -7.79 19.15
CA ARG A 144 -19.26 -8.97 19.18
C ARG A 144 -17.89 -8.60 19.75
N ILE A 145 -17.43 -9.40 20.74
CA ILE A 145 -16.17 -9.33 21.50
C ILE A 145 -16.31 -8.50 22.79
N GLY A 146 -15.85 -9.05 23.91
CA GLY A 146 -16.05 -8.53 25.26
C GLY A 146 -15.29 -7.22 25.56
N PRO A 147 -15.40 -6.69 26.79
CA PRO A 147 -14.74 -5.45 27.20
C PRO A 147 -13.24 -5.66 27.44
N ASP A 148 -12.48 -5.99 26.38
CA ASP A 148 -11.03 -6.06 26.46
C ASP A 148 -10.46 -4.64 26.47
N ARG A 149 -10.36 -4.07 27.68
CA ARG A 149 -9.59 -2.84 27.91
C ARG A 149 -8.14 -3.11 27.54
N THR A 150 -7.59 -2.29 26.65
CA THR A 150 -6.15 -2.36 26.33
C THR A 150 -5.45 -1.28 27.14
N PRO A 151 -4.85 -1.60 28.28
CA PRO A 151 -4.26 -0.56 29.10
C PRO A 151 -2.99 -0.03 28.43
N VAL A 152 -2.74 1.28 28.54
CA VAL A 152 -1.48 1.92 28.09
C VAL A 152 -0.30 1.34 28.87
N LEU A 153 -0.53 1.02 30.15
CA LEU A 153 0.44 0.35 31.01
C LEU A 153 0.02 -1.10 31.24
N PRO A 154 0.92 -2.09 31.11
CA PRO A 154 0.62 -3.46 31.47
C PRO A 154 0.05 -3.59 32.89
N ASN A 155 -0.91 -4.50 33.10
CA ASN A 155 -1.55 -4.69 34.41
C ASN A 155 -0.57 -5.03 35.55
N ALA A 156 0.59 -5.60 35.22
CA ALA A 156 1.64 -5.94 36.18
C ALA A 156 2.53 -4.75 36.58
N THR A 157 2.38 -3.58 35.93
CA THR A 157 3.19 -2.39 36.21
C THR A 157 2.71 -1.71 37.50
N GLU A 158 3.61 -1.59 38.48
CA GLU A 158 3.37 -0.86 39.73
C GLU A 158 3.20 0.64 39.44
N ARG A 159 2.08 1.25 39.86
CA ARG A 159 1.77 2.66 39.62
C ARG A 159 2.10 3.48 40.87
N ILE A 160 3.06 4.41 40.77
CA ILE A 160 3.50 5.29 41.86
C ILE A 160 3.07 6.71 41.53
N LEU A 161 2.07 7.23 42.24
CA LEU A 161 1.63 8.62 42.12
C LEU A 161 2.54 9.52 42.96
N LEU A 162 3.13 10.53 42.33
CA LEU A 162 3.90 11.57 43.01
C LEU A 162 3.10 12.87 43.03
N ASP A 163 3.11 13.51 44.20
CA ASP A 163 2.59 14.86 44.37
C ASP A 163 3.53 15.87 43.65
N PRO A 164 2.98 16.77 42.80
CA PRO A 164 3.76 17.66 41.94
C PRO A 164 4.52 18.77 42.69
N GLY A 165 4.44 18.85 44.02
CA GLY A 165 5.20 19.84 44.81
C GLY A 165 6.72 19.77 44.59
N LEU A 166 7.26 20.75 43.84
CA LEU A 166 8.64 20.75 43.35
C LEU A 166 9.72 20.62 44.44
N ASP A 167 9.52 21.24 45.60
CA ASP A 167 10.52 21.29 46.69
C ASP A 167 10.87 19.90 47.26
N THR A 168 9.93 18.95 47.20
CA THR A 168 10.12 17.59 47.74
C THR A 168 10.15 16.52 46.66
N LEU A 169 9.84 16.90 45.41
CA LEU A 169 9.64 15.98 44.31
C LEU A 169 10.92 15.18 44.01
N ALA A 170 12.09 15.81 44.02
CA ALA A 170 13.37 15.16 43.73
C ALA A 170 13.66 13.99 44.68
N MET A 171 13.48 14.21 45.98
CA MET A 171 13.70 13.20 47.02
C MET A 171 12.70 12.05 46.91
N ARG A 172 11.42 12.37 46.68
CA ARG A 172 10.36 11.35 46.50
C ARG A 172 10.59 10.53 45.23
N ALA A 173 10.95 11.19 44.12
CA ALA A 173 11.28 10.54 42.86
C ALA A 173 12.50 9.63 42.98
N TRP A 174 13.56 10.08 43.67
CA TRP A 174 14.76 9.26 43.91
C TRP A 174 14.44 7.95 44.63
N SER A 175 13.60 8.03 45.66
CA SER A 175 13.10 6.84 46.37
C SER A 175 12.21 5.97 45.48
N ALA A 176 11.27 6.56 44.74
CA ALA A 176 10.36 5.85 43.83
C ALA A 176 11.10 5.11 42.69
N CYS A 177 12.22 5.65 42.22
CA CYS A 177 13.11 5.01 41.25
C CYS A 177 13.87 3.80 41.83
N GLY A 178 13.74 3.48 43.13
CA GLY A 178 14.39 2.34 43.76
C GLY A 178 15.89 2.51 43.98
N ARG A 179 16.36 3.75 44.14
CA ARG A 179 17.76 4.03 44.46
C ARG A 179 17.97 3.82 45.97
N ASP A 180 18.66 2.75 46.36
CA ASP A 180 19.06 2.47 47.76
C ASP A 180 20.27 3.30 48.22
N THR A 181 20.71 4.27 47.41
CA THR A 181 21.86 5.13 47.70
C THR A 181 21.42 6.44 48.33
N ALA A 182 22.28 7.01 49.17
CA ALA A 182 22.04 8.32 49.78
C ALA A 182 21.69 9.35 48.71
N PHE A 183 20.66 10.16 48.97
CA PHE A 183 20.21 11.20 48.06
C PHE A 183 21.36 12.19 47.81
N PRO A 184 21.90 12.27 46.58
CA PRO A 184 23.01 13.16 46.29
C PRO A 184 22.53 14.62 46.33
N ILE A 185 23.48 15.55 46.48
CA ILE A 185 23.17 16.98 46.44
C ILE A 185 22.57 17.32 45.07
N PRO A 186 21.34 17.87 45.02
CA PRO A 186 20.70 18.20 43.77
C PRO A 186 21.38 19.39 43.10
N GLN A 187 21.17 19.50 41.79
CA GLN A 187 21.57 20.66 41.00
C GLN A 187 20.34 21.38 40.46
N GLY A 188 20.47 22.65 40.08
CA GLY A 188 19.36 23.49 39.68
C GLY A 188 19.57 24.11 38.30
N PRO A 189 18.51 24.58 37.66
CA PRO A 189 18.63 25.35 36.44
C PRO A 189 19.28 26.71 36.73
N GLU A 190 20.09 27.20 35.80
CA GLU A 190 20.69 28.54 35.90
C GLU A 190 19.64 29.65 35.83
N HIS A 191 18.60 29.40 35.04
CA HIS A 191 17.44 30.27 34.85
C HIS A 191 16.17 29.46 35.08
N ASP A 192 15.20 29.99 35.83
CA ASP A 192 13.91 29.33 36.06
C ASP A 192 12.95 29.50 34.86
N ASP A 193 13.46 29.17 33.68
CA ASP A 193 12.76 29.14 32.39
C ASP A 193 12.94 27.78 31.70
N ALA A 194 12.24 27.56 30.60
CA ALA A 194 12.29 26.28 29.89
C ALA A 194 13.71 25.92 29.41
N PHE A 195 14.49 26.89 28.95
CA PHE A 195 15.85 26.68 28.46
C PHE A 195 16.76 26.19 29.59
N GLY A 196 16.71 26.86 30.74
CA GLY A 196 17.48 26.52 31.93
C GLY A 196 17.15 25.11 32.45
N TRP A 197 15.86 24.77 32.53
CA TRP A 197 15.45 23.43 32.98
C TRP A 197 15.84 22.32 32.00
N PHE A 198 15.71 22.53 30.69
CA PHE A 198 16.05 21.52 29.69
C PHE A 198 17.57 21.31 29.59
N ALA A 199 18.35 22.39 29.66
CA ALA A 199 19.81 22.31 29.75
C ALA A 199 20.27 21.63 31.06
N ALA A 200 19.63 21.95 32.19
CA ALA A 200 19.90 21.32 33.46
C ALA A 200 19.59 19.81 33.44
N LEU A 201 18.51 19.38 32.79
CA LEU A 201 18.20 17.96 32.62
C LEU A 201 19.28 17.24 31.81
N ALA A 202 19.76 17.84 30.71
CA ALA A 202 20.85 17.25 29.94
C ALA A 202 22.12 17.02 30.80
N SER A 203 22.46 18.00 31.64
CA SER A 203 23.56 17.88 32.62
C SER A 203 23.27 16.82 33.69
N ALA A 204 22.05 16.75 34.18
CA ALA A 204 21.61 15.78 35.18
C ALA A 204 21.70 14.34 34.69
N LEU A 205 21.20 14.06 33.48
CA LEU A 205 21.27 12.73 32.87
C LEU A 205 22.72 12.28 32.68
N LYS A 206 23.63 13.21 32.35
CA LYS A 206 25.06 12.91 32.20
C LYS A 206 25.77 12.65 33.54
N THR A 207 25.42 13.41 34.57
CA THR A 207 26.09 13.35 35.89
C THR A 207 25.44 12.36 36.86
N GLY A 208 24.21 11.92 36.58
CA GLY A 208 23.39 11.11 37.49
C GLY A 208 22.93 11.86 38.75
N ARG A 209 22.89 13.19 38.71
CA ARG A 209 22.47 14.04 39.83
C ARG A 209 21.02 14.52 39.64
N PRO A 210 20.19 14.49 40.70
CA PRO A 210 18.81 14.95 40.63
C PRO A 210 18.73 16.47 40.50
N LEU A 211 17.67 16.94 39.85
CA LEU A 211 17.33 18.35 39.76
C LEU A 211 16.47 18.77 40.95
N ALA A 212 16.66 20.00 41.42
CA ALA A 212 15.75 20.65 42.36
C ALA A 212 15.69 22.17 42.08
N PRO A 213 14.54 22.83 42.32
CA PRO A 213 14.44 24.28 42.24
C PRO A 213 15.42 24.95 43.21
N GLY A 214 16.07 26.05 42.77
CA GLY A 214 16.97 26.84 43.62
C GLY A 214 18.27 26.14 44.04
N ALA A 215 18.57 24.96 43.50
CA ALA A 215 19.84 24.26 43.72
C ALA A 215 20.99 24.90 42.91
N ALA A 216 22.23 24.48 43.20
CA ALA A 216 23.41 25.05 42.55
C ALA A 216 23.40 24.79 41.04
N ALA A 217 23.81 25.82 40.27
CA ALA A 217 23.88 25.77 38.81
C ALA A 217 24.63 24.53 38.29
N CYS A 218 24.13 23.97 37.19
CA CYS A 218 24.75 22.84 36.53
C CYS A 218 26.13 23.22 35.96
N PRO A 219 27.12 22.30 35.99
CA PRO A 219 28.35 22.51 35.25
C PRO A 219 28.08 22.50 33.74
N ASP A 220 28.80 23.35 33.00
CA ASP A 220 28.80 23.38 31.54
C ASP A 220 29.07 21.97 30.98
N LEU A 221 28.25 21.58 30.00
CA LEU A 221 28.45 20.33 29.29
C LEU A 221 29.65 20.48 28.33
N PRO A 222 30.74 19.70 28.48
CA PRO A 222 31.82 19.75 27.52
C PRO A 222 31.32 19.28 26.15
N ALA A 223 31.42 20.16 25.17
CA ALA A 223 31.10 19.92 23.78
C ALA A 223 32.32 19.28 23.08
N ALA A 224 32.38 17.95 22.99
CA ALA A 224 33.42 17.34 22.16
C ALA A 224 32.97 15.98 21.61
N GLU A 225 33.11 15.86 20.28
CA GLU A 225 33.10 14.63 19.46
C GLU A 225 31.76 13.95 19.09
N ALA A 226 30.60 14.56 19.35
CA ALA A 226 29.33 14.03 18.85
C ALA A 226 29.23 14.12 17.31
N THR A 227 28.86 13.00 16.66
CA THR A 227 28.61 12.92 15.20
C THR A 227 27.22 13.40 14.80
N GLU A 228 26.29 13.43 15.77
CA GLU A 228 24.92 13.87 15.62
C GLU A 228 24.66 15.09 16.52
N ALA A 229 23.82 16.01 16.06
CA ALA A 229 23.24 17.10 16.83
C ALA A 229 21.72 16.92 16.91
N ILE A 230 21.16 17.22 18.07
CA ILE A 230 19.72 17.25 18.33
C ILE A 230 19.30 18.69 18.54
N LEU A 231 18.48 19.21 17.64
CA LEU A 231 17.90 20.53 17.77
C LEU A 231 16.49 20.42 18.34
N VAL A 232 16.20 21.15 19.43
CA VAL A 232 14.88 21.20 20.05
C VAL A 232 14.35 22.61 20.03
N GLU A 233 13.21 22.80 19.34
CA GLU A 233 12.44 24.03 19.33
C GLU A 233 11.61 24.15 20.63
N ILE A 234 11.80 25.24 21.36
CA ILE A 234 11.09 25.53 22.62
C ILE A 234 10.03 26.58 22.34
N GLN A 235 8.76 26.21 22.49
CA GLN A 235 7.64 27.13 22.37
C GLN A 235 7.63 28.18 23.49
N SER A 236 6.95 29.31 23.25
CA SER A 236 6.69 30.32 24.28
C SER A 236 5.94 29.75 25.49
N GLU A 237 5.02 28.81 25.22
CA GLU A 237 4.39 27.96 26.22
C GLU A 237 5.04 26.57 26.15
N PRO A 238 6.09 26.30 26.95
CA PRO A 238 6.84 25.06 26.87
C PRO A 238 5.96 23.85 27.25
N ASP A 239 6.16 22.75 26.53
CA ASP A 239 5.54 21.47 26.83
C ASP A 239 6.60 20.40 27.21
N ALA A 240 6.14 19.31 27.82
CA ALA A 240 6.99 18.20 28.22
C ALA A 240 7.52 17.37 27.03
N THR A 241 7.01 17.56 25.81
CA THR A 241 7.50 16.82 24.62
C THR A 241 8.91 17.25 24.23
N ALA A 242 9.29 18.51 24.51
CA ALA A 242 10.66 18.99 24.32
C ALA A 242 11.70 18.22 25.15
N LEU A 243 11.30 17.69 26.33
CA LEU A 243 12.17 16.83 27.16
C LEU A 243 12.52 15.52 26.47
N ILE A 244 11.67 15.02 25.56
CA ILE A 244 11.94 13.81 24.77
C ILE A 244 13.17 14.05 23.88
N GLY A 245 13.31 15.25 23.31
CA GLY A 245 14.52 15.63 22.57
C GLY A 245 15.77 15.68 23.44
N VAL A 246 15.66 16.16 24.69
CA VAL A 246 16.75 16.14 25.66
C VAL A 246 17.17 14.70 26.02
N GLN A 247 16.20 13.82 26.29
CA GLN A 247 16.46 12.40 26.55
C GLN A 247 17.08 11.72 25.33
N TYR A 248 16.56 11.96 24.13
CA TYR A 248 17.09 11.40 22.89
C TYR A 248 18.54 11.85 22.67
N ALA A 249 18.86 13.13 22.89
CA ALA A 249 20.23 13.64 22.83
C ALA A 249 21.16 12.92 23.82
N HIS A 250 20.70 12.68 25.05
CA HIS A 250 21.46 11.91 26.03
C HIS A 250 21.72 10.47 25.57
N GLU A 251 20.67 9.75 25.13
CA GLU A 251 20.78 8.34 24.69
C GLU A 251 21.68 8.18 23.47
N ARG A 252 21.58 9.11 22.51
CA ARG A 252 22.43 9.16 21.31
C ARG A 252 23.83 9.70 21.58
N ARG A 253 24.09 10.24 22.78
CA ARG A 253 25.30 11.00 23.11
C ARG A 253 25.58 12.12 22.10
N ALA A 254 24.50 12.75 21.65
CA ALA A 254 24.51 13.78 20.63
C ALA A 254 24.67 15.17 21.24
N LEU A 255 25.06 16.14 20.42
CA LEU A 255 25.09 17.55 20.83
C LEU A 255 23.66 18.08 20.94
N LEU A 256 23.23 18.49 22.14
CA LEU A 256 21.95 19.16 22.32
C LEU A 256 22.06 20.65 21.96
N VAL A 257 21.16 21.13 21.12
CA VAL A 257 20.99 22.54 20.77
C VAL A 257 19.54 22.92 21.06
N LEU A 258 19.36 23.93 21.92
CA LEU A 258 18.04 24.47 22.26
C LEU A 258 17.84 25.79 21.51
N THR A 259 16.66 26.00 20.94
CA THR A 259 16.32 27.25 20.24
C THR A 259 14.87 27.63 20.52
N PRO A 260 14.50 28.93 20.55
CA PRO A 260 13.09 29.31 20.50
C PRO A 260 12.42 28.74 19.25
N ALA A 261 11.15 28.34 19.35
CA ALA A 261 10.37 27.93 18.20
C ALA A 261 10.28 29.10 17.20
N PRO A 262 10.64 28.88 15.92
CA PRO A 262 10.60 29.93 14.92
C PRO A 262 9.16 30.30 14.53
N ASP A 263 8.96 31.54 14.08
CA ASP A 263 7.72 31.91 13.39
C ASP A 263 7.68 31.22 12.01
N THR A 264 6.68 30.37 11.80
CA THR A 264 6.53 29.58 10.58
C THR A 264 5.56 30.21 9.57
N ALA A 265 5.00 31.39 9.85
CA ALA A 265 4.03 32.04 8.97
C ALA A 265 4.63 32.31 7.58
N ALA A 266 5.81 32.94 7.51
CA ALA A 266 6.49 33.23 6.25
C ALA A 266 6.88 31.96 5.47
N ILE A 267 7.24 30.88 6.18
CA ILE A 267 7.59 29.59 5.57
C ILE A 267 6.33 28.96 4.97
N SER A 268 5.22 29.00 5.70
CA SER A 268 3.93 28.48 5.27
C SER A 268 3.39 29.24 4.07
N ASP A 269 3.50 30.57 4.06
CA ASP A 269 3.14 31.43 2.92
C ASP A 269 4.00 31.11 1.69
N ALA A 270 5.31 30.92 1.86
CA ALA A 270 6.21 30.56 0.77
C ALA A 270 5.90 29.16 0.19
N LEU A 271 5.62 28.17 1.06
CA LEU A 271 5.20 26.82 0.65
C LEU A 271 3.83 26.83 -0.04
N ALA A 272 2.88 27.61 0.47
CA ALA A 272 1.56 27.79 -0.13
C ALA A 272 1.67 28.46 -1.52
N ALA A 273 2.55 29.45 -1.68
CA ALA A 273 2.81 30.09 -2.97
C ALA A 273 3.43 29.11 -3.99
N MET A 274 4.32 28.21 -3.53
CA MET A 274 4.89 27.15 -4.38
C MET A 274 3.82 26.13 -4.80
N SER A 275 2.87 25.85 -3.92
CA SER A 275 1.81 24.86 -4.14
C SER A 275 0.63 25.39 -4.96
N GLY A 276 0.20 26.63 -4.71
CA GLY A 276 -0.95 27.27 -5.36
C GLY A 276 -0.74 27.59 -6.84
N ARG A 277 0.51 27.60 -7.32
CA ARG A 277 0.81 27.64 -8.77
C ARG A 277 0.49 26.32 -9.48
N SER A 278 0.17 25.26 -8.74
CA SER A 278 -0.01 23.90 -9.27
C SER A 278 -1.45 23.36 -9.19
N GLY A 279 -2.41 24.08 -8.58
CA GLY A 279 -3.78 23.55 -8.35
C GLY A 279 -4.91 24.43 -8.89
N ASP A 280 -5.60 23.94 -9.95
CA ASP A 280 -7.08 23.82 -10.02
C ASP A 280 -7.64 23.63 -11.44
N LYS A 281 -6.87 23.81 -12.52
CA LYS A 281 -7.38 23.60 -13.89
C LYS A 281 -6.47 22.91 -14.89
N LEU A 282 -5.34 22.35 -14.46
CA LEU A 282 -4.23 22.19 -15.38
C LEU A 282 -3.34 20.99 -14.99
N PHE A 283 -3.65 19.77 -15.43
CA PHE A 283 -2.66 18.68 -15.44
C PHE A 283 -2.19 18.35 -16.86
N ALA A 284 -3.06 18.53 -17.86
CA ALA A 284 -2.69 18.41 -19.27
C ALA A 284 -1.79 19.58 -19.74
N THR A 285 -2.16 20.82 -19.45
CA THR A 285 -1.34 22.00 -19.81
C THR A 285 -0.15 22.18 -18.86
N VAL A 286 -0.15 21.56 -17.66
CA VAL A 286 1.00 21.56 -16.73
C VAL A 286 2.16 20.75 -17.26
N ARG A 287 1.96 19.72 -18.10
CA ARG A 287 3.06 18.97 -18.72
C ARG A 287 3.81 19.81 -19.76
N ASP A 288 3.07 20.53 -20.60
CA ASP A 288 3.63 21.44 -21.61
C ASP A 288 4.21 22.71 -20.95
N TRP A 289 3.58 23.20 -19.88
CA TRP A 289 4.11 24.27 -19.04
C TRP A 289 5.33 23.84 -18.23
N TRP A 290 5.40 22.61 -17.70
CA TRP A 290 6.56 22.04 -17.01
C TRP A 290 7.74 21.87 -17.96
N ARG A 291 7.52 21.36 -19.19
CA ARG A 291 8.56 21.34 -20.22
C ARG A 291 9.06 22.74 -20.58
N SER A 292 8.18 23.74 -20.58
CA SER A 292 8.59 25.14 -20.77
C SER A 292 9.30 25.74 -19.54
N LEU A 293 9.08 25.19 -18.35
CA LEU A 293 9.64 25.65 -17.08
C LEU A 293 10.95 24.97 -16.68
N THR A 294 11.17 23.71 -17.06
CA THR A 294 12.47 23.05 -16.86
C THR A 294 13.56 23.69 -17.71
N GLU A 295 13.18 24.47 -18.74
CA GLU A 295 14.06 25.36 -19.50
C GLU A 295 14.01 26.83 -19.02
N SER A 296 13.08 27.21 -18.14
CA SER A 296 12.90 28.59 -17.69
C SER A 296 13.54 28.86 -16.31
N PRO A 297 14.31 29.95 -16.15
CA PRO A 297 14.95 30.34 -14.88
C PRO A 297 13.97 30.74 -13.75
N ASP A 298 12.65 30.63 -13.93
CA ASP A 298 11.63 31.26 -13.08
C ASP A 298 11.18 30.45 -11.84
N ILE A 299 11.58 29.17 -11.70
CA ILE A 299 11.38 28.38 -10.46
C ILE A 299 12.35 28.81 -9.35
N ALA A 300 13.44 29.51 -9.70
CA ALA A 300 14.41 29.99 -8.73
C ALA A 300 13.76 30.92 -7.68
N GLY A 301 12.78 31.74 -8.07
CA GLY A 301 12.11 32.69 -7.18
C GLY A 301 11.39 32.05 -5.99
N PRO A 302 10.42 31.15 -6.19
CA PRO A 302 9.72 30.48 -5.08
C PRO A 302 10.64 29.66 -4.16
N LEU A 303 11.62 28.95 -4.73
CA LEU A 303 12.59 28.19 -3.94
C LEU A 303 13.45 29.11 -3.08
N GLN A 304 13.90 30.24 -3.64
CA GLN A 304 14.63 31.27 -2.90
C GLN A 304 13.77 31.93 -1.82
N ALA A 305 12.46 32.07 -2.03
CA ALA A 305 11.55 32.59 -1.00
C ALA A 305 11.45 31.65 0.20
N ILE A 306 11.37 30.33 -0.02
CA ILE A 306 11.40 29.34 1.06
C ILE A 306 12.77 29.37 1.76
N GLU A 307 13.87 29.41 1.00
CA GLU A 307 15.21 29.53 1.58
C GLU A 307 15.39 30.79 2.44
N ALA A 308 14.92 31.93 1.95
CA ALA A 308 14.96 33.19 2.68
C ALA A 308 14.14 33.09 3.98
N ALA A 309 12.90 32.62 3.90
CA ALA A 309 12.03 32.45 5.06
C ALA A 309 12.63 31.49 6.10
N VAL A 310 13.25 30.38 5.68
CA VAL A 310 13.93 29.44 6.59
C VAL A 310 15.20 30.05 7.18
N ASN A 311 16.01 30.74 6.38
CA ASN A 311 17.23 31.39 6.85
C ASN A 311 16.96 32.52 7.86
N ASP A 312 15.87 33.27 7.67
CA ASP A 312 15.43 34.30 8.60
C ASP A 312 14.92 33.70 9.91
N ALA A 313 14.20 32.56 9.82
CA ALA A 313 13.63 31.86 10.97
C ALA A 313 14.67 31.16 11.86
N VAL A 314 15.75 30.61 11.30
CA VAL A 314 16.73 29.79 12.05
C VAL A 314 17.88 30.67 12.55
N PRO A 315 18.20 30.80 13.84
CA PRO A 315 19.29 31.69 14.30
C PRO A 315 20.72 31.26 13.86
N ASP A 316 21.63 32.23 13.63
CA ASP A 316 23.04 31.97 13.22
C ASP A 316 23.82 31.11 14.23
N VAL A 317 23.53 31.31 15.53
CA VAL A 317 24.12 30.53 16.63
C VAL A 317 23.75 29.05 16.55
N VAL A 318 22.53 28.73 16.11
CA VAL A 318 22.05 27.36 15.91
C VAL A 318 22.81 26.71 14.76
N VAL A 319 22.95 27.42 13.64
CA VAL A 319 23.68 26.93 12.45
C VAL A 319 25.14 26.63 12.80
N THR A 320 25.78 27.56 13.51
CA THR A 320 27.18 27.45 13.95
C THR A 320 27.37 26.29 14.93
N ALA A 321 26.46 26.13 15.89
CA ALA A 321 26.54 25.06 16.89
C ALA A 321 26.43 23.66 16.26
N ILE A 322 25.49 23.49 15.33
CA ILE A 322 25.26 22.21 14.65
C ILE A 322 26.44 21.83 13.73
N GLY A 323 26.94 22.79 12.94
CA GLY A 323 28.05 22.56 12.00
C GLY A 323 27.74 21.46 10.99
N GLU A 324 28.68 20.52 10.78
CA GLU A 324 28.57 19.43 9.79
C GLU A 324 27.91 18.13 10.31
N ARG A 325 27.52 18.07 11.58
CA ARG A 325 26.96 16.86 12.22
C ARG A 325 25.64 16.40 11.59
N ASP A 326 25.32 15.12 11.61
CA ASP A 326 23.96 14.66 11.28
C ASP A 326 22.94 15.36 12.22
N LEU A 327 21.74 15.68 11.74
CA LEU A 327 20.78 16.50 12.50
C LEU A 327 19.46 15.77 12.68
N THR A 328 19.09 15.51 13.93
CA THR A 328 17.69 15.20 14.27
C THR A 328 17.06 16.45 14.87
N VAL A 329 15.97 16.92 14.29
CA VAL A 329 15.33 18.17 14.71
C VAL A 329 13.89 17.93 15.17
N PHE A 330 13.60 18.34 16.40
CA PHE A 330 12.27 18.37 16.98
C PHE A 330 11.65 19.71 16.58
N THR A 331 10.86 19.68 15.50
CA THR A 331 10.35 20.89 14.82
C THR A 331 8.84 20.91 14.66
N TYR A 332 8.27 22.10 14.65
CA TYR A 332 6.84 22.32 14.43
C TYR A 332 6.43 22.47 12.96
N ALA A 333 7.35 22.74 12.04
CA ALA A 333 7.11 22.70 10.58
C ALA A 333 8.32 23.14 9.72
N VAL A 334 9.48 23.45 10.30
CA VAL A 334 10.58 24.06 9.53
C VAL A 334 11.32 23.01 8.71
N PRO A 335 11.43 23.18 7.38
CA PRO A 335 12.22 22.28 6.55
C PRO A 335 13.70 22.70 6.62
N TYR A 336 14.43 22.17 7.60
CA TYR A 336 15.84 22.57 7.86
C TYR A 336 16.80 22.24 6.71
N SER A 337 16.40 21.41 5.75
CA SER A 337 17.17 21.20 4.51
C SER A 337 17.25 22.44 3.61
N PHE A 338 16.66 23.57 4.00
CA PHE A 338 16.73 24.84 3.27
C PHE A 338 17.70 25.85 3.88
N VAL A 339 18.33 25.52 5.01
CA VAL A 339 19.33 26.39 5.64
C VAL A 339 20.55 26.54 4.73
N ARG A 340 20.82 27.79 4.36
CA ARG A 340 21.99 28.24 3.60
C ARG A 340 22.45 29.60 4.09
N LYS A 341 23.16 29.62 5.21
CA LYS A 341 23.69 30.85 5.79
C LYS A 341 24.89 30.59 6.68
N CYS A 342 25.61 31.67 7.00
CA CYS A 342 26.82 31.61 7.82
C CYS A 342 27.89 30.64 7.29
N GLY A 343 27.95 30.45 5.96
CA GLY A 343 28.86 29.50 5.32
C GLY A 343 28.43 28.04 5.36
N ALA A 344 27.34 27.70 6.04
CA ALA A 344 26.76 26.35 6.04
C ALA A 344 25.78 26.17 4.87
N ASP A 345 25.79 24.98 4.25
CA ASP A 345 24.79 24.54 3.26
C ASP A 345 24.22 23.19 3.68
N TRP A 346 22.97 23.18 4.17
CA TRP A 346 22.34 21.98 4.70
C TRP A 346 21.54 21.19 3.66
N VAL A 347 21.60 21.56 2.38
CA VAL A 347 20.85 20.85 1.33
C VAL A 347 21.30 19.39 1.20
N GLY A 348 22.58 19.09 1.39
CA GLY A 348 23.11 17.72 1.35
C GLY A 348 23.16 17.01 2.70
N LYS A 349 22.70 17.66 3.78
CA LYS A 349 22.88 17.18 5.16
C LYS A 349 21.88 16.07 5.49
N THR A 350 22.32 15.06 6.26
CA THR A 350 21.42 14.07 6.86
C THR A 350 20.54 14.76 7.89
N ILE A 351 19.24 14.90 7.60
CA ILE A 351 18.29 15.55 8.51
C ILE A 351 17.06 14.68 8.69
N GLY A 352 16.77 14.30 9.93
CA GLY A 352 15.48 13.73 10.33
C GLY A 352 14.63 14.78 11.06
N HIS A 353 13.39 14.96 10.61
CA HIS A 353 12.45 15.91 11.22
C HIS A 353 11.49 15.16 12.14
N VAL A 354 11.68 15.28 13.44
CA VAL A 354 10.75 14.76 14.45
C VAL A 354 9.60 15.75 14.58
N ALA A 355 8.62 15.61 13.71
CA ALA A 355 7.42 16.45 13.65
C ALA A 355 6.16 15.65 13.99
N GLY A 356 5.17 16.32 14.56
CA GLY A 356 3.86 15.74 14.86
C GLY A 356 3.80 14.95 16.18
N ASP A 357 4.59 13.89 16.32
CA ASP A 357 4.55 13.00 17.50
C ASP A 357 5.95 12.54 17.96
N PRO A 358 6.66 13.36 18.73
CA PRO A 358 8.01 13.04 19.20
C PRO A 358 8.05 11.77 20.04
N THR A 359 7.02 11.51 20.84
CA THR A 359 6.93 10.34 21.71
C THR A 359 6.93 9.06 20.90
N LEU A 360 6.03 8.91 19.93
CA LEU A 360 5.96 7.69 19.13
C LEU A 360 7.23 7.48 18.29
N ILE A 361 7.77 8.53 17.67
CA ILE A 361 8.97 8.43 16.83
C ILE A 361 10.17 7.95 17.65
N VAL A 362 10.45 8.61 18.78
CA VAL A 362 11.63 8.31 19.61
C VAL A 362 11.49 6.96 20.30
N LEU A 363 10.32 6.66 20.86
CA LEU A 363 10.12 5.36 21.51
C LEU A 363 10.16 4.21 20.53
N THR A 364 9.67 4.39 19.31
CA THR A 364 9.80 3.37 18.28
C THR A 364 11.26 3.12 17.95
N GLU A 365 12.09 4.15 17.78
CA GLU A 365 13.52 3.91 17.53
C GLU A 365 14.24 3.25 18.71
N LEU A 366 13.97 3.71 19.95
CA LEU A 366 14.74 3.29 21.11
C LEU A 366 14.27 1.97 21.72
N LEU A 367 12.97 1.66 21.65
CA LEU A 367 12.36 0.48 22.29
C LEU A 367 12.00 -0.62 21.30
N ASP A 368 11.71 -0.29 20.03
CA ASP A 368 11.27 -1.30 19.07
C ASP A 368 12.45 -2.23 18.74
N THR A 369 12.42 -3.39 19.37
CA THR A 369 13.35 -4.46 19.04
C THR A 369 12.69 -5.20 17.89
N PRO A 370 13.21 -5.13 16.65
CA PRO A 370 12.58 -5.83 15.55
C PRO A 370 12.43 -7.28 15.96
N ALA A 371 11.20 -7.78 15.94
CA ALA A 371 10.92 -9.15 16.31
C ALA A 371 11.83 -10.01 15.44
N THR A 372 12.85 -10.63 16.06
CA THR A 372 13.92 -11.31 15.34
C THR A 372 13.34 -12.39 14.44
N ASP A 373 12.10 -12.83 14.74
CA ASP A 373 11.37 -13.92 14.12
C ASP A 373 10.45 -13.60 12.95
N THR A 374 10.19 -12.36 12.57
CA THR A 374 9.21 -12.06 11.49
C THR A 374 9.85 -11.67 10.17
N ILE A 375 9.33 -12.17 9.05
CA ILE A 375 9.66 -11.64 7.71
C ILE A 375 8.86 -10.36 7.52
N GLY A 376 9.53 -9.32 7.05
CA GLY A 376 8.88 -8.07 6.68
C GLY A 376 8.07 -8.21 5.39
N PHE A 377 6.92 -7.55 5.36
CA PHE A 377 6.18 -7.33 4.11
C PHE A 377 6.35 -5.89 3.66
N THR A 378 6.51 -5.71 2.35
CA THR A 378 6.46 -4.39 1.72
C THR A 378 5.17 -4.27 0.91
N LEU A 379 4.40 -3.22 1.16
CA LEU A 379 3.21 -2.90 0.37
C LEU A 379 3.57 -1.84 -0.68
N LEU A 380 3.30 -2.11 -1.94
CA LEU A 380 3.50 -1.17 -3.04
C LEU A 380 2.14 -0.85 -3.66
N PHE A 381 1.63 0.35 -3.41
CA PHE A 381 0.38 0.83 -3.99
C PHE A 381 0.67 1.51 -5.32
N ASP A 382 0.09 0.95 -6.38
CA ASP A 382 0.16 1.48 -7.74
C ASP A 382 -1.27 1.64 -8.29
N THR A 383 -1.75 2.89 -8.32
CA THR A 383 -3.08 3.22 -8.84
C THR A 383 -3.15 3.17 -10.38
N GLY A 384 -2.01 3.02 -11.05
CA GLY A 384 -1.88 3.11 -12.51
C GLY A 384 -2.05 4.52 -13.05
N GLU A 385 -1.90 5.55 -12.20
CA GLU A 385 -2.03 6.95 -12.60
C GLU A 385 -0.75 7.48 -13.29
N PHE A 386 0.42 6.98 -12.92
CA PHE A 386 1.70 7.44 -13.45
C PHE A 386 2.23 6.56 -14.59
N ASP A 387 2.66 7.19 -15.69
CA ASP A 387 3.29 6.53 -16.84
C ASP A 387 4.80 6.44 -16.63
N THR A 388 5.21 5.82 -15.54
CA THR A 388 6.62 5.74 -15.15
C THR A 388 7.01 4.30 -14.85
N ASN A 389 8.30 4.01 -15.03
CA ASN A 389 8.89 2.75 -14.60
C ASN A 389 9.07 2.66 -13.07
N GLU A 390 8.47 3.57 -12.28
CA GLU A 390 8.66 3.64 -10.84
C GLU A 390 8.38 2.33 -10.14
N THR A 391 7.19 1.77 -10.34
CA THR A 391 6.77 0.51 -9.75
C THR A 391 7.76 -0.60 -10.13
N ALA A 392 8.20 -0.64 -11.39
CA ALA A 392 9.13 -1.66 -11.86
C ALA A 392 10.53 -1.53 -11.22
N ASP A 393 11.04 -0.30 -11.12
CA ASP A 393 12.34 0.04 -10.54
C ASP A 393 12.36 -0.20 -9.03
N VAL A 394 11.32 0.24 -8.31
CA VAL A 394 11.14 -0.02 -6.88
C VAL A 394 11.05 -1.52 -6.61
N LEU A 395 10.29 -2.27 -7.41
CA LEU A 395 10.21 -3.74 -7.28
C LEU A 395 11.57 -4.42 -7.51
N HIS A 396 12.34 -3.94 -8.48
CA HIS A 396 13.66 -4.51 -8.77
C HIS A 396 14.57 -4.40 -7.55
N VAL A 397 14.63 -3.23 -6.93
CA VAL A 397 15.45 -2.98 -5.74
C VAL A 397 14.94 -3.78 -4.53
N LEU A 398 13.62 -3.83 -4.32
CA LEU A 398 13.04 -4.54 -3.18
C LEU A 398 13.18 -6.06 -3.27
N ASN A 399 13.30 -6.63 -4.48
CA ASN A 399 13.51 -8.06 -4.67
C ASN A 399 14.87 -8.56 -4.15
N ASP A 400 15.85 -7.68 -3.95
CA ASP A 400 17.13 -8.01 -3.32
C ASP A 400 17.01 -8.12 -1.79
N ARG A 401 15.91 -7.61 -1.20
CA ARG A 401 15.65 -7.68 0.23
C ARG A 401 15.01 -9.02 0.59
N PRO A 402 15.33 -9.61 1.76
CA PRO A 402 14.64 -10.80 2.25
C PRO A 402 13.24 -10.48 2.84
N ALA A 403 12.45 -9.72 2.08
CA ALA A 403 11.09 -9.29 2.41
C ALA A 403 10.14 -9.70 1.29
N ILE A 404 8.86 -9.93 1.62
CA ILE A 404 7.85 -10.24 0.61
C ILE A 404 7.20 -8.94 0.14
N VAL A 405 7.26 -8.68 -1.17
CA VAL A 405 6.64 -7.49 -1.77
C VAL A 405 5.25 -7.82 -2.31
N LEU A 406 4.26 -7.03 -1.92
CA LEU A 406 2.89 -7.11 -2.42
C LEU A 406 2.61 -5.88 -3.30
N LEU A 407 2.58 -6.09 -4.62
CA LEU A 407 2.14 -5.10 -5.58
C LEU A 407 0.61 -5.04 -5.59
N LEU A 408 0.07 -3.98 -5.02
CA LEU A 408 -1.36 -3.68 -4.99
C LEU A 408 -1.66 -2.75 -6.16
N SER A 409 -2.28 -3.31 -7.20
CA SER A 409 -2.68 -2.59 -8.42
C SER A 409 -4.16 -2.71 -8.72
N GLY A 410 -4.70 -1.75 -9.49
CA GLY A 410 -6.13 -1.69 -9.79
C GLY A 410 -6.97 -1.73 -8.51
N ALA A 411 -8.04 -2.50 -8.47
CA ALA A 411 -8.90 -2.60 -7.29
C ALA A 411 -8.22 -3.18 -6.03
N ALA A 412 -7.04 -3.83 -6.15
CA ALA A 412 -6.25 -4.24 -4.98
C ALA A 412 -5.59 -3.03 -4.29
N ALA A 413 -5.33 -1.95 -5.02
CA ALA A 413 -4.76 -0.69 -4.51
C ALA A 413 -5.79 0.21 -3.79
N ALA A 414 -6.87 -0.37 -3.25
CA ALA A 414 -7.89 0.35 -2.51
C ALA A 414 -7.45 0.66 -1.06
N GLY A 415 -7.89 1.79 -0.50
CA GLY A 415 -7.62 2.20 0.88
C GLY A 415 -8.13 1.20 1.91
N LEU A 416 -9.22 0.49 1.62
CA LEU A 416 -9.68 -0.61 2.47
C LEU A 416 -8.64 -1.73 2.63
N ASN A 417 -7.87 -2.02 1.58
CA ASN A 417 -6.86 -3.07 1.61
C ASN A 417 -5.61 -2.63 2.38
N LEU A 418 -5.25 -1.33 2.37
CA LEU A 418 -4.23 -0.79 3.26
C LEU A 418 -4.55 -1.09 4.73
N ILE A 419 -5.80 -0.79 5.12
CA ILE A 419 -6.27 -1.00 6.49
C ILE A 419 -6.20 -2.48 6.87
N ARG A 420 -6.71 -3.35 5.99
CA ARG A 420 -6.73 -4.81 6.24
C ARG A 420 -5.33 -5.41 6.29
N LEU A 421 -4.46 -5.08 5.35
CA LEU A 421 -3.13 -5.67 5.29
C LEU A 421 -2.24 -5.19 6.44
N GLY A 422 -2.35 -3.93 6.87
CA GLY A 422 -1.66 -3.42 8.04
C GLY A 422 -1.98 -4.17 9.34
N GLU A 423 -3.23 -4.64 9.48
CA GLU A 423 -3.65 -5.46 10.62
C GLU A 423 -3.24 -6.94 10.50
N LEU A 424 -3.15 -7.46 9.28
CA LEU A 424 -2.99 -8.89 9.01
C LEU A 424 -1.54 -9.34 8.84
N LEU A 425 -0.65 -8.43 8.43
CA LEU A 425 0.73 -8.74 8.05
C LEU A 425 1.73 -7.83 8.79
N PRO A 426 2.94 -8.33 9.10
CA PRO A 426 4.00 -7.50 9.65
C PRO A 426 4.64 -6.62 8.55
N ILE A 427 3.97 -5.51 8.25
CA ILE A 427 4.42 -4.55 7.24
C ILE A 427 5.65 -3.77 7.75
N GLU A 428 6.76 -3.81 7.01
CA GLU A 428 7.97 -3.04 7.34
C GLU A 428 8.12 -1.77 6.51
N PHE A 429 7.48 -1.73 5.34
CA PHE A 429 7.56 -0.64 4.38
C PHE A 429 6.26 -0.51 3.58
N ILE A 430 5.85 0.73 3.33
CA ILE A 430 4.71 1.05 2.47
C ILE A 430 5.17 2.10 1.48
N HIS A 431 4.99 1.84 0.18
CA HIS A 431 5.26 2.79 -0.89
C HIS A 431 3.95 3.16 -1.58
N PHE A 432 3.71 4.46 -1.74
CA PHE A 432 2.58 4.99 -2.49
C PHE A 432 3.07 5.65 -3.78
N ASN A 433 2.81 4.97 -4.90
CA ASN A 433 2.95 5.53 -6.24
C ASN A 433 1.58 6.10 -6.68
N THR A 434 1.15 7.20 -6.04
CA THR A 434 -0.14 7.86 -6.32
C THR A 434 -0.11 9.37 -6.09
N HIS A 435 -1.13 10.07 -6.58
CA HIS A 435 -1.41 11.47 -6.29
C HIS A 435 -1.99 11.69 -4.89
N GLY A 436 -2.06 12.94 -4.48
CA GLY A 436 -2.63 13.34 -3.21
C GLY A 436 -2.22 14.75 -2.84
N ASN A 437 -2.66 15.17 -1.67
CA ASN A 437 -2.38 16.47 -1.09
C ASN A 437 -2.10 16.34 0.42
N GLN A 438 -2.07 17.47 1.12
CA GLN A 438 -1.81 17.48 2.56
C GLN A 438 -2.83 16.67 3.37
N GLN A 439 -4.08 16.59 2.90
CA GLN A 439 -5.20 16.01 3.64
C GLN A 439 -5.62 14.63 3.13
N GLU A 440 -5.14 14.18 1.97
CA GLU A 440 -5.56 12.88 1.41
C GLU A 440 -4.54 12.29 0.43
N ILE A 441 -4.62 10.97 0.27
CA ILE A 441 -3.94 10.24 -0.81
C ILE A 441 -4.99 9.63 -1.73
N VAL A 442 -4.76 9.66 -3.02
CA VAL A 442 -5.65 9.02 -4.00
C VAL A 442 -5.32 7.53 -4.03
N LEU A 443 -6.33 6.67 -4.08
CA LEU A 443 -6.20 5.23 -4.19
C LEU A 443 -7.24 4.71 -5.19
N ALA A 444 -7.23 3.41 -5.47
CA ALA A 444 -8.11 2.86 -6.52
C ALA A 444 -9.62 2.97 -6.22
N ASP A 445 -9.99 3.15 -4.95
CA ASP A 445 -11.36 3.40 -4.49
C ASP A 445 -11.67 4.89 -4.24
N GLY A 446 -10.77 5.79 -4.64
CA GLY A 446 -10.92 7.25 -4.55
C GLY A 446 -9.95 7.88 -3.55
N GLU A 447 -10.25 9.10 -3.12
CA GLU A 447 -9.50 9.81 -2.09
C GLU A 447 -9.62 9.08 -0.74
N LEU A 448 -8.48 8.85 -0.11
CA LEU A 448 -8.35 8.40 1.26
C LEU A 448 -7.88 9.59 2.12
N PRO A 449 -8.82 10.34 2.72
CA PRO A 449 -8.49 11.38 3.67
C PRO A 449 -7.62 10.87 4.81
N ALA A 450 -6.70 11.72 5.29
CA ALA A 450 -5.81 11.46 6.41
C ALA A 450 -6.58 11.03 7.66
N TRP A 451 -7.77 11.60 7.87
CA TRP A 451 -8.63 11.16 8.95
C TRP A 451 -9.05 9.69 8.75
N LYS A 452 -9.36 9.18 7.57
CA LYS A 452 -9.69 7.75 7.41
C LYS A 452 -8.52 6.80 7.74
N LEU A 453 -7.27 7.27 7.81
CA LEU A 453 -6.11 6.47 8.22
C LEU A 453 -6.17 6.00 9.68
N PHE A 454 -6.90 6.71 10.57
CA PHE A 454 -7.20 6.18 11.91
C PHE A 454 -8.15 4.98 11.84
N ARG A 455 -8.38 4.32 10.70
CA ARG A 455 -8.99 2.97 10.70
C ARG A 455 -7.96 1.84 10.72
N SER A 456 -6.69 2.10 10.38
CA SER A 456 -5.54 1.18 10.43
C SER A 456 -4.68 1.34 11.68
N ALA A 457 -4.48 0.28 12.46
CA ALA A 457 -3.31 0.21 13.32
C ALA A 457 -2.15 -0.35 12.48
N LEU A 458 -0.95 0.21 12.62
CA LEU A 458 0.25 -0.30 11.98
C LEU A 458 1.17 -0.91 13.05
N PRO A 459 0.80 -2.09 13.62
CA PRO A 459 1.48 -2.67 14.76
C PRO A 459 2.95 -3.02 14.48
N SER A 460 3.31 -3.24 13.22
CA SER A 460 4.67 -3.54 12.76
C SER A 460 5.51 -2.31 12.45
N ARG A 461 4.93 -1.12 12.66
CA ARG A 461 5.60 0.19 12.58
C ARG A 461 6.42 0.41 11.31
N PRO A 462 5.79 0.37 10.12
CA PRO A 462 6.51 0.49 8.86
C PRO A 462 7.10 1.89 8.67
N PHE A 463 8.07 2.02 7.76
CA PHE A 463 8.28 3.30 7.10
C PHE A 463 7.27 3.47 5.98
N VAL A 464 6.84 4.70 5.77
CA VAL A 464 5.96 5.06 4.67
C VAL A 464 6.73 5.98 3.73
N PHE A 465 6.74 5.65 2.45
CA PHE A 465 7.24 6.50 1.39
C PHE A 465 6.05 6.89 0.52
N ASN A 466 5.70 8.17 0.55
CA ASN A 466 4.62 8.71 -0.23
C ASN A 466 5.10 9.75 -1.25
N ASN A 467 4.90 9.46 -2.53
CA ASN A 467 5.20 10.40 -3.61
C ASN A 467 4.11 11.47 -3.81
N SER A 468 3.00 11.41 -3.08
CA SER A 468 1.96 12.44 -3.15
C SER A 468 2.42 13.78 -2.59
N CYS A 469 1.88 14.86 -3.13
CA CYS A 469 2.25 16.25 -2.87
C CYS A 469 1.88 16.69 -1.44
N LEU A 470 2.69 17.57 -0.82
CA LEU A 470 2.39 18.23 0.47
C LEU A 470 2.10 17.28 1.65
N SER A 471 2.58 16.05 1.55
CA SER A 471 2.03 14.95 2.34
C SER A 471 2.65 14.79 3.72
N TRP A 472 3.77 15.46 4.02
CA TRP A 472 4.55 15.18 5.24
C TRP A 472 3.93 15.68 6.55
N VAL A 473 3.20 16.81 6.56
CA VAL A 473 2.60 17.37 7.80
C VAL A 473 1.19 16.83 8.08
N GLY A 474 0.37 16.64 7.05
CA GLY A 474 -1.01 16.17 7.24
C GLY A 474 -1.11 14.65 7.25
N VAL A 475 -1.12 14.03 6.07
CA VAL A 475 -1.12 12.57 5.89
C VAL A 475 0.02 11.89 6.67
N GLY A 476 1.24 12.44 6.61
CA GLY A 476 2.42 11.89 7.26
C GLY A 476 2.31 11.83 8.78
N ARG A 477 1.75 12.88 9.41
CA ARG A 477 1.46 12.90 10.85
C ARG A 477 0.47 11.80 11.23
N GLU A 478 -0.60 11.60 10.46
CA GLU A 478 -1.58 10.56 10.77
C GLU A 478 -1.01 9.14 10.56
N PHE A 479 -0.09 8.93 9.60
CA PHE A 479 0.67 7.67 9.53
C PHE A 479 1.52 7.44 10.78
N ILE A 480 2.23 8.46 11.27
CA ILE A 480 3.03 8.34 12.50
C ILE A 480 2.14 8.00 13.69
N ARG A 481 1.01 8.71 13.86
CA ARG A 481 0.03 8.43 14.94
C ARG A 481 -0.60 7.04 14.88
N THR A 482 -0.74 6.50 13.68
CA THR A 482 -1.26 5.13 13.47
C THR A 482 -0.20 4.05 13.65
N GLY A 483 1.06 4.43 13.86
CA GLY A 483 2.15 3.55 14.25
C GLY A 483 3.34 3.55 13.30
N ALA A 484 3.33 4.29 12.20
CA ALA A 484 4.49 4.37 11.30
C ALA A 484 5.70 4.96 12.05
N ARG A 485 6.88 4.35 11.85
CA ARG A 485 8.11 4.80 12.52
C ARG A 485 8.83 5.95 11.81
N GLY A 486 8.42 6.25 10.59
CA GLY A 486 8.89 7.40 9.84
C GLY A 486 8.19 7.51 8.50
N TYR A 487 8.27 8.70 7.92
CA TYR A 487 7.50 9.08 6.74
C TYR A 487 8.38 9.91 5.79
N ILE A 488 8.46 9.50 4.52
CA ILE A 488 9.05 10.28 3.44
C ILE A 488 7.89 10.89 2.66
N GLY A 489 7.87 12.22 2.58
CA GLY A 489 6.87 12.97 1.83
C GLY A 489 7.49 14.13 1.09
N THR A 490 6.66 14.81 0.30
CA THR A 490 7.08 15.99 -0.48
C THR A 490 6.50 17.28 0.09
N LEU A 491 7.23 18.37 -0.06
CA LEU A 491 6.82 19.74 0.26
C LEU A 491 5.98 20.38 -0.85
N TRP A 492 6.06 19.89 -2.07
CA TRP A 492 5.34 20.38 -3.25
C TRP A 492 5.31 19.29 -4.33
N PRO A 493 4.55 19.48 -5.42
CA PRO A 493 4.49 18.51 -6.51
C PRO A 493 5.82 18.28 -7.23
N VAL A 494 6.17 17.02 -7.46
CA VAL A 494 7.37 16.59 -8.17
C VAL A 494 7.00 15.90 -9.48
N ASP A 495 7.89 16.01 -10.47
CA ASP A 495 7.74 15.24 -11.71
C ASP A 495 7.81 13.74 -11.41
N ALA A 496 6.92 12.96 -12.03
CA ALA A 496 6.78 11.54 -11.74
C ALA A 496 8.04 10.73 -12.11
N GLU A 497 8.75 11.09 -13.18
CA GLU A 497 10.01 10.41 -13.54
C GLU A 497 11.09 10.71 -12.49
N GLN A 498 11.18 11.96 -12.01
CA GLN A 498 12.12 12.33 -10.96
C GLN A 498 11.78 11.64 -9.63
N ALA A 499 10.50 11.61 -9.26
CA ALA A 499 9.99 10.90 -8.09
C ALA A 499 10.38 9.42 -8.12
N ALA A 500 10.21 8.78 -9.29
CA ALA A 500 10.59 7.40 -9.52
C ALA A 500 12.08 7.14 -9.30
N ARG A 501 12.94 8.00 -9.90
CA ARG A 501 14.40 7.89 -9.77
C ARG A 501 14.86 8.13 -8.34
N LEU A 502 14.25 9.07 -7.64
CA LEU A 502 14.51 9.32 -6.22
C LEU A 502 14.11 8.11 -5.39
N ALA A 503 12.89 7.57 -5.60
CA ALA A 503 12.40 6.41 -4.86
C ALA A 503 13.30 5.19 -5.01
N ARG A 504 13.70 4.88 -6.25
CA ARG A 504 14.70 3.84 -6.56
C ARG A 504 15.99 4.07 -5.79
N SER A 505 16.58 5.26 -5.89
CA SER A 505 17.87 5.58 -5.27
C SER A 505 17.82 5.48 -3.75
N VAL A 506 16.74 5.96 -3.14
CA VAL A 506 16.51 5.87 -1.69
C VAL A 506 16.44 4.43 -1.23
N LEU A 507 15.63 3.62 -1.92
CA LEU A 507 15.47 2.21 -1.59
C LEU A 507 16.77 1.43 -1.80
N GLU A 508 17.51 1.70 -2.88
CA GLU A 508 18.77 1.03 -3.17
C GLU A 508 19.77 1.27 -2.04
N ARG A 509 19.93 2.54 -1.64
CA ARG A 509 20.82 2.93 -0.54
C ARG A 509 20.38 2.36 0.80
N THR A 510 19.08 2.33 1.07
CA THR A 510 18.58 1.83 2.36
C THR A 510 18.67 0.31 2.44
N VAL A 511 18.31 -0.40 1.37
CA VAL A 511 18.26 -1.86 1.31
C VAL A 511 19.65 -2.46 1.13
N GLN A 512 20.43 -1.98 0.16
CA GLN A 512 21.71 -2.59 -0.21
C GLN A 512 22.89 -2.03 0.59
N HIS A 513 22.83 -0.75 1.00
CA HIS A 513 23.93 -0.11 1.75
C HIS A 513 23.63 0.11 3.23
N GLY A 514 22.40 -0.18 3.69
CA GLY A 514 22.00 0.00 5.09
C GLY A 514 22.04 1.45 5.56
N TRP A 515 21.89 2.41 4.64
CA TRP A 515 21.86 3.84 5.01
C TRP A 515 20.63 4.16 5.85
N SER A 516 20.72 5.18 6.71
CA SER A 516 19.52 5.74 7.33
C SER A 516 18.64 6.38 6.27
N ILE A 517 17.33 6.40 6.51
CA ILE A 517 16.36 6.98 5.58
C ILE A 517 16.68 8.44 5.33
N ALA A 518 16.97 9.21 6.39
CA ALA A 518 17.34 10.62 6.31
C ALA A 518 18.55 10.87 5.40
N ARG A 519 19.51 9.94 5.38
CA ARG A 519 20.69 10.02 4.52
C ARG A 519 20.37 9.58 3.09
N ALA A 520 19.56 8.53 2.93
CA ALA A 520 19.22 7.95 1.65
C ALA A 520 18.49 8.94 0.72
N ILE A 521 17.66 9.83 1.28
CA ILE A 521 16.88 10.84 0.55
C ILE A 521 17.67 12.05 0.06
N ARG A 522 18.98 12.12 0.31
CA ARG A 522 19.81 13.27 -0.08
C ARG A 522 20.76 12.93 -1.22
N GLN A 523 21.02 13.90 -2.09
CA GLN A 523 22.00 13.76 -3.19
C GLN A 523 21.69 12.53 -4.04
N THR A 524 20.42 12.33 -4.37
CA THR A 524 19.93 11.12 -5.06
C THR A 524 20.28 11.09 -6.55
N GLY A 525 20.84 12.18 -7.08
CA GLY A 525 21.18 12.33 -8.49
C GLY A 525 20.02 12.80 -9.36
N VAL A 526 18.84 13.01 -8.78
CA VAL A 526 17.73 13.72 -9.43
C VAL A 526 18.01 15.22 -9.48
N ASP A 527 17.16 15.97 -10.19
CA ASP A 527 17.32 17.41 -10.27
C ASP A 527 17.18 18.08 -8.89
N ARG A 528 17.81 19.25 -8.73
CA ARG A 528 17.86 19.97 -7.45
C ARG A 528 16.48 20.37 -6.93
N HIS A 529 15.51 20.61 -7.80
CA HIS A 529 14.16 20.96 -7.38
C HIS A 529 13.47 19.74 -6.75
N THR A 530 13.58 18.57 -7.37
CA THR A 530 13.04 17.31 -6.82
C THR A 530 13.76 16.88 -5.54
N ASP A 531 15.10 16.87 -5.50
CA ASP A 531 15.86 16.42 -4.32
C ASP A 531 15.52 17.25 -3.06
N ARG A 532 15.12 18.51 -3.25
CA ARG A 532 14.71 19.43 -2.17
C ARG A 532 13.25 19.35 -1.79
N ALA A 533 12.39 18.81 -2.65
CA ALA A 533 10.99 18.61 -2.34
C ALA A 533 10.82 17.59 -1.22
N TYR A 534 11.69 16.59 -1.14
CA TYR A 534 11.54 15.48 -0.20
C TYR A 534 12.06 15.80 1.21
N ILE A 535 11.21 15.49 2.19
CA ILE A 535 11.46 15.59 3.62
C ILE A 535 11.22 14.23 4.26
N PHE A 536 12.10 13.87 5.19
CA PHE A 536 11.91 12.72 6.05
C PHE A 536 11.46 13.17 7.44
N ALA A 537 10.26 12.73 7.82
CA ALA A 537 9.74 12.84 9.18
C ALA A 537 10.10 11.58 9.97
N GLY A 538 10.98 11.73 10.96
CA GLY A 538 11.67 10.68 11.70
C GLY A 538 13.02 11.17 12.20
N THR A 539 13.86 10.29 12.74
CA THR A 539 15.19 10.68 13.24
C THR A 539 16.29 10.51 12.18
N ALA A 540 17.41 11.24 12.29
CA ALA A 540 18.52 11.13 11.35
C ALA A 540 19.11 9.70 11.29
N SER A 541 18.93 8.95 12.38
CA SER A 541 19.46 7.60 12.59
C SER A 541 18.48 6.49 12.21
N ALA A 542 17.24 6.81 11.83
CA ALA A 542 16.22 5.83 11.49
C ALA A 542 16.64 4.96 10.29
N GLN A 543 16.61 3.64 10.46
CA GLN A 543 17.02 2.66 9.45
C GLN A 543 15.94 1.59 9.26
N LEU A 544 15.87 1.01 8.05
CA LEU A 544 15.12 -0.23 7.85
C LEU A 544 15.70 -1.31 8.76
N ALA A 545 14.84 -2.10 9.38
CA ALA A 545 15.28 -3.22 10.20
C ALA A 545 16.25 -4.09 9.37
N THR A 546 17.46 -4.32 9.88
CA THR A 546 18.38 -5.28 9.29
C THR A 546 17.82 -6.67 9.52
N LEU A 547 17.24 -7.26 8.48
CA LEU A 547 16.83 -8.65 8.50
C LEU A 547 18.10 -9.49 8.64
N SER A 548 18.20 -10.28 9.72
CA SER A 548 19.42 -11.01 10.01
C SER A 548 19.76 -11.99 8.88
N ASP A 549 20.99 -11.90 8.38
CA ASP A 549 21.53 -12.76 7.32
C ASP A 549 21.59 -14.25 7.73
N ASN A 550 21.38 -14.53 9.02
CA ASN A 550 21.55 -15.85 9.66
C ASN A 550 20.31 -16.75 9.62
N ARG A 551 19.17 -16.30 9.09
CA ARG A 551 18.04 -17.20 8.85
C ARG A 551 18.29 -18.01 7.60
N SER A 552 17.98 -19.30 7.61
CA SER A 552 17.95 -20.03 6.36
C SER A 552 16.90 -19.35 5.45
N ARG A 553 17.30 -18.89 4.26
CA ARG A 553 16.38 -18.23 3.30
C ARG A 553 15.10 -19.04 3.07
N ARG A 554 15.20 -20.36 3.25
CA ARG A 554 14.09 -21.32 3.26
C ARG A 554 13.08 -21.07 4.39
N GLU A 555 13.51 -21.01 5.65
CA GLU A 555 12.62 -20.75 6.80
C GLU A 555 11.91 -19.41 6.67
N ALA A 556 12.64 -18.39 6.22
CA ALA A 556 12.07 -17.08 5.94
C ALA A 556 10.99 -17.17 4.84
N LEU A 557 11.26 -17.84 3.74
CA LEU A 557 10.26 -18.03 2.69
C LEU A 557 9.03 -18.80 3.19
N ALA A 558 9.24 -19.91 3.91
CA ALA A 558 8.18 -20.76 4.43
C ALA A 558 7.27 -20.02 5.41
N LYS A 559 7.84 -19.31 6.38
CA LYS A 559 7.05 -18.51 7.33
C LYS A 559 6.31 -17.37 6.64
N GLY A 560 6.88 -16.79 5.59
CA GLY A 560 6.24 -15.74 4.80
C GLY A 560 5.02 -16.25 4.04
N ILE A 561 5.13 -17.43 3.41
CA ILE A 561 4.01 -18.14 2.78
C ILE A 561 2.89 -18.38 3.80
N ARG A 562 3.22 -18.91 4.98
CA ARG A 562 2.23 -19.15 6.05
C ARG A 562 1.57 -17.86 6.52
N GLN A 563 2.30 -16.75 6.63
CA GLN A 563 1.73 -15.45 6.99
C GLN A 563 0.74 -14.95 5.93
N LEU A 564 1.03 -15.12 4.64
CA LEU A 564 0.11 -14.82 3.54
C LEU A 564 -1.17 -15.67 3.60
N LEU A 565 -1.02 -16.99 3.76
CA LEU A 565 -2.16 -17.92 3.84
C LEU A 565 -3.03 -17.63 5.07
N ASN A 566 -2.42 -17.32 6.21
CA ASN A 566 -3.14 -16.93 7.43
C ASN A 566 -3.83 -15.56 7.28
N ALA A 567 -3.20 -14.58 6.62
CA ALA A 567 -3.83 -13.30 6.30
C ALA A 567 -5.05 -13.52 5.38
N LEU A 568 -4.91 -14.35 4.35
CA LEU A 568 -6.00 -14.72 3.44
C LEU A 568 -7.14 -15.44 4.18
N LEU A 569 -6.83 -16.42 5.03
CA LEU A 569 -7.82 -17.15 5.82
C LEU A 569 -8.60 -16.21 6.75
N ARG A 570 -7.92 -15.30 7.46
CA ARG A 570 -8.56 -14.29 8.31
C ARG A 570 -9.41 -13.31 7.49
N SER A 571 -8.94 -12.92 6.31
CA SER A 571 -9.71 -12.07 5.39
C SER A 571 -10.99 -12.76 4.91
N LEU A 572 -10.94 -14.05 4.58
CA LEU A 572 -12.12 -14.84 4.20
C LEU A 572 -13.10 -15.02 5.37
N ALA A 573 -12.58 -15.30 6.58
CA ALA A 573 -13.40 -15.48 7.78
C ALA A 573 -14.22 -14.23 8.17
N GLN A 574 -13.70 -13.03 7.85
CA GLN A 574 -14.41 -11.77 8.11
C GLN A 574 -15.59 -11.51 7.15
N GLY A 575 -15.80 -12.38 6.15
CA GLY A 575 -17.04 -12.49 5.38
C GLY A 575 -17.23 -11.46 4.27
N SER A 576 -17.69 -11.96 3.12
CA SER A 576 -18.13 -11.26 1.90
C SER A 576 -19.57 -10.70 2.00
N GLY A 577 -20.18 -10.70 3.19
CA GLY A 577 -21.61 -10.43 3.41
C GLY A 577 -22.09 -8.99 3.16
N GLY A 578 -21.27 -8.14 2.52
CA GLY A 578 -21.66 -6.79 2.14
C GLY A 578 -21.10 -6.40 0.76
N PRO A 579 -21.44 -5.19 0.27
CA PRO A 579 -20.85 -4.61 -0.94
C PRO A 579 -19.30 -4.48 -1.00
N PRO A 580 -18.46 -4.65 0.05
CA PRO A 580 -17.00 -4.56 -0.06
C PRO A 580 -16.32 -5.66 -0.89
N GLY A 581 -17.07 -6.66 -1.39
CA GLY A 581 -16.50 -7.76 -2.18
C GLY A 581 -15.69 -7.31 -3.38
N ILE A 582 -15.98 -6.14 -3.98
CA ILE A 582 -15.30 -5.63 -5.17
C ILE A 582 -13.83 -5.27 -4.90
N PHE A 583 -13.49 -4.77 -3.71
CA PHE A 583 -12.12 -4.34 -3.39
C PHE A 583 -11.35 -5.37 -2.58
N ILE A 584 -12.03 -6.13 -1.71
CA ILE A 584 -11.39 -7.17 -0.89
C ILE A 584 -11.01 -8.38 -1.74
N ARG A 585 -11.84 -8.75 -2.73
CA ARG A 585 -11.59 -9.93 -3.57
C ARG A 585 -10.28 -9.84 -4.36
N PRO A 586 -9.97 -8.72 -5.07
CA PRO A 586 -8.68 -8.54 -5.72
C PRO A 586 -7.48 -8.71 -4.78
N MET A 587 -7.57 -8.19 -3.55
CA MET A 587 -6.52 -8.39 -2.54
C MET A 587 -6.41 -9.86 -2.13
N GLN A 588 -7.53 -10.58 -1.93
CA GLN A 588 -7.49 -12.00 -1.59
C GLN A 588 -6.92 -12.86 -2.73
N GLU A 589 -7.25 -12.53 -3.98
CA GLU A 589 -6.69 -13.17 -5.18
C GLU A 589 -5.19 -12.87 -5.28
N LEU A 590 -4.75 -11.63 -4.99
CA LEU A 590 -3.33 -11.27 -4.91
C LEU A 590 -2.60 -12.11 -3.86
N LEU A 591 -3.11 -12.19 -2.62
CA LEU A 591 -2.50 -12.98 -1.55
C LEU A 591 -2.39 -14.46 -1.93
N TRP A 592 -3.42 -15.02 -2.56
CA TRP A 592 -3.41 -16.40 -3.05
C TRP A 592 -2.36 -16.61 -4.15
N THR A 593 -2.33 -15.74 -5.15
CA THR A 593 -1.38 -15.81 -6.27
C THR A 593 0.05 -15.70 -5.79
N VAL A 594 0.35 -14.72 -4.93
CA VAL A 594 1.70 -14.54 -4.38
C VAL A 594 2.10 -15.74 -3.52
N ALA A 595 1.21 -16.25 -2.68
CA ALA A 595 1.49 -17.47 -1.90
C ALA A 595 1.81 -18.67 -2.82
N GLY A 596 1.04 -18.87 -3.89
CA GLY A 596 1.29 -19.92 -4.88
C GLY A 596 2.66 -19.81 -5.54
N GLN A 597 3.02 -18.60 -6.03
CA GLN A 597 4.33 -18.35 -6.63
C GLN A 597 5.49 -18.62 -5.67
N LEU A 598 5.34 -18.22 -4.40
CA LEU A 598 6.36 -18.46 -3.38
C LEU A 598 6.46 -19.96 -3.01
N ILE A 599 5.35 -20.69 -3.01
CA ILE A 599 5.35 -22.16 -2.86
C ILE A 599 6.11 -22.80 -4.01
N ASP A 600 5.88 -22.38 -5.26
CA ASP A 600 6.61 -22.91 -6.42
C ASP A 600 8.12 -22.66 -6.28
N VAL A 601 8.52 -21.46 -5.84
CA VAL A 601 9.94 -21.15 -5.57
C VAL A 601 10.51 -22.02 -4.44
N LEU A 602 9.75 -22.22 -3.36
CA LEU A 602 10.15 -23.09 -2.25
C LEU A 602 10.35 -24.53 -2.74
N ASP A 603 9.42 -25.03 -3.55
CA ASP A 603 9.40 -26.39 -4.07
C ASP A 603 10.53 -26.65 -5.07
N GLN A 604 10.83 -25.67 -5.94
CA GLN A 604 11.94 -25.75 -6.89
C GLN A 604 13.31 -25.74 -6.19
N ARG A 605 13.49 -24.85 -5.21
CA ARG A 605 14.80 -24.67 -4.53
C ARG A 605 15.04 -25.69 -3.42
N TRP A 606 13.99 -26.11 -2.73
CA TRP A 606 14.06 -27.02 -1.58
C TRP A 606 12.99 -28.14 -1.68
N PRO A 607 13.15 -29.07 -2.63
CA PRO A 607 12.14 -30.09 -2.94
C PRO A 607 11.98 -31.17 -1.86
N ALA A 608 12.86 -31.21 -0.84
CA ALA A 608 12.76 -32.18 0.24
C ALA A 608 11.52 -31.93 1.11
N PRO A 609 10.68 -32.95 1.39
CA PRO A 609 9.53 -32.81 2.27
C PRO A 609 9.99 -32.61 3.73
N ASP A 610 9.40 -31.65 4.41
CA ASP A 610 9.68 -31.31 5.81
C ASP A 610 8.43 -30.82 6.54
N ALA A 611 8.60 -30.42 7.82
CA ALA A 611 7.51 -29.91 8.64
C ALA A 611 6.93 -28.60 8.08
N ASP A 612 7.77 -27.68 7.60
CA ASP A 612 7.33 -26.39 7.07
C ASP A 612 6.44 -26.54 5.83
N ARG A 613 6.78 -27.44 4.88
CA ARG A 613 5.94 -27.71 3.70
C ARG A 613 4.63 -28.40 4.07
N LEU A 614 4.61 -29.22 5.11
CA LEU A 614 3.35 -29.80 5.62
C LEU A 614 2.46 -28.75 6.25
N ASP A 615 3.02 -27.85 7.05
CA ASP A 615 2.30 -26.73 7.62
C ASP A 615 1.72 -25.83 6.52
N ILE A 616 2.51 -25.52 5.49
CA ILE A 616 2.06 -24.75 4.32
C ILE A 616 0.93 -25.47 3.58
N ALA A 617 1.06 -26.77 3.33
CA ALA A 617 0.02 -27.56 2.68
C ALA A 617 -1.29 -27.56 3.51
N SER A 618 -1.19 -27.68 4.82
CA SER A 618 -2.34 -27.60 5.74
C SER A 618 -2.99 -26.22 5.73
N ASP A 619 -2.20 -25.14 5.79
CA ASP A 619 -2.69 -23.75 5.74
C ASP A 619 -3.37 -23.49 4.37
N ARG A 620 -2.82 -24.01 3.27
CA ARG A 620 -3.38 -23.91 1.92
C ARG A 620 -4.72 -24.66 1.83
N LEU A 621 -4.80 -25.89 2.35
CA LEU A 621 -6.05 -26.64 2.43
C LEU A 621 -7.10 -25.92 3.30
N SER A 622 -6.69 -25.25 4.37
CA SER A 622 -7.58 -24.44 5.21
C SER A 622 -8.23 -23.29 4.44
N VAL A 623 -7.43 -22.57 3.66
CA VAL A 623 -7.92 -21.51 2.76
C VAL A 623 -8.90 -22.08 1.73
N MET A 624 -8.54 -23.19 1.09
CA MET A 624 -9.39 -23.85 0.10
C MET A 624 -10.69 -24.36 0.70
N ALA A 625 -10.67 -24.96 1.89
CA ALA A 625 -11.88 -25.37 2.59
C ALA A 625 -12.78 -24.16 2.87
N ARG A 626 -12.20 -23.05 3.33
CA ARG A 626 -12.97 -21.83 3.60
C ARG A 626 -13.55 -21.21 2.34
N GLN A 627 -12.79 -21.13 1.26
CA GLN A 627 -13.30 -20.68 -0.04
C GLN A 627 -14.42 -21.61 -0.55
N ALA A 628 -14.38 -22.91 -0.26
CA ALA A 628 -15.42 -23.85 -0.67
C ALA A 628 -16.74 -23.55 0.05
N GLU A 629 -16.65 -23.27 1.35
CA GLU A 629 -17.81 -22.87 2.18
C GLU A 629 -18.39 -21.52 1.77
N ASP A 630 -17.53 -20.54 1.45
CA ASP A 630 -17.96 -19.16 1.21
C ASP A 630 -18.41 -18.90 -0.24
N ARG A 631 -17.87 -19.60 -1.26
CA ARG A 631 -17.93 -19.11 -2.65
C ARG A 631 -18.62 -19.96 -3.72
N GLN A 632 -19.03 -21.21 -3.46
CA GLN A 632 -19.70 -22.04 -4.48
C GLN A 632 -19.05 -21.96 -5.90
N ASP A 633 -17.72 -21.80 -6.03
CA ASP A 633 -17.05 -21.76 -7.34
C ASP A 633 -15.79 -22.65 -7.26
N HIS A 634 -15.62 -23.53 -8.26
CA HIS A 634 -14.45 -24.38 -8.53
C HIS A 634 -14.05 -25.38 -7.43
N VAL A 635 -14.88 -26.40 -7.25
CA VAL A 635 -14.65 -27.53 -6.34
C VAL A 635 -13.76 -28.66 -6.90
N PRO A 636 -13.81 -29.05 -8.19
CA PRO A 636 -13.10 -30.25 -8.67
C PRO A 636 -11.56 -30.21 -8.59
N ALA A 637 -10.95 -29.02 -8.56
CA ALA A 637 -9.48 -28.88 -8.44
C ALA A 637 -8.93 -29.21 -7.03
N ARG A 638 -9.79 -29.54 -6.05
CA ARG A 638 -9.42 -29.56 -4.63
C ARG A 638 -9.12 -30.95 -4.07
N ALA A 639 -9.66 -32.02 -4.66
CA ALA A 639 -9.31 -33.39 -4.30
C ALA A 639 -7.84 -33.72 -4.63
N ALA A 640 -7.32 -33.17 -5.74
CA ALA A 640 -5.91 -33.31 -6.12
C ALA A 640 -4.96 -32.68 -5.09
N GLU A 641 -5.34 -31.54 -4.50
CA GLU A 641 -4.54 -30.87 -3.47
C GLU A 641 -4.54 -31.64 -2.13
N VAL A 642 -5.67 -32.26 -1.75
CA VAL A 642 -5.72 -33.16 -0.58
C VAL A 642 -4.82 -34.37 -0.81
N ALA A 643 -4.88 -34.98 -2.00
CA ALA A 643 -4.01 -36.10 -2.37
C ALA A 643 -2.52 -35.70 -2.41
N ALA A 644 -2.20 -34.50 -2.91
CA ALA A 644 -0.84 -33.96 -2.93
C ALA A 644 -0.30 -33.75 -1.50
N ALA A 645 -1.11 -33.17 -0.60
CA ALA A 645 -0.75 -33.01 0.81
C ALA A 645 -0.54 -34.35 1.52
N GLN A 646 -1.38 -35.35 1.23
CA GLN A 646 -1.22 -36.71 1.76
C GLN A 646 0.08 -37.37 1.26
N SER A 647 0.39 -37.23 -0.03
CA SER A 647 1.64 -37.72 -0.63
C SER A 647 2.88 -37.01 -0.04
N LEU A 648 2.77 -35.72 0.30
CA LEU A 648 3.84 -34.99 0.98
C LEU A 648 4.05 -35.52 2.40
N LEU A 649 2.97 -35.80 3.14
CA LEU A 649 3.01 -36.36 4.49
C LEU A 649 3.66 -37.74 4.52
N ASP A 650 3.32 -38.60 3.57
CA ASP A 650 3.86 -39.96 3.52
C ASP A 650 5.36 -39.99 3.23
N ARG A 651 5.87 -38.98 2.52
CA ARG A 651 7.31 -38.81 2.22
C ARG A 651 8.07 -38.03 3.29
N ALA A 652 7.39 -37.30 4.17
CA ALA A 652 8.04 -36.49 5.18
C ALA A 652 8.63 -37.35 6.29
N GLY A 653 9.91 -37.13 6.62
CA GLY A 653 10.62 -37.79 7.71
C GLY A 653 10.21 -37.32 9.11
N LEU A 654 8.93 -37.03 9.34
CA LEU A 654 8.44 -36.54 10.64
C LEU A 654 8.38 -37.65 11.70
N ALA A 655 8.60 -37.24 12.95
CA ALA A 655 8.27 -38.03 14.13
C ALA A 655 6.76 -38.33 14.20
N ASP A 656 6.38 -39.44 14.84
CA ASP A 656 5.01 -39.95 14.85
C ASP A 656 3.97 -38.94 15.35
N ALA A 657 4.30 -38.14 16.37
CA ALA A 657 3.40 -37.11 16.89
C ALA A 657 3.10 -36.01 15.86
N GLY A 658 4.14 -35.47 15.20
CA GLY A 658 3.98 -34.45 14.16
C GLY A 658 3.27 -34.99 12.92
N ARG A 659 3.56 -36.25 12.55
CA ARG A 659 2.87 -36.95 11.46
C ARG A 659 1.38 -37.13 11.75
N THR A 660 1.04 -37.52 12.98
CA THR A 660 -0.36 -37.72 13.42
C THR A 660 -1.15 -36.40 13.41
N LEU A 661 -0.56 -35.32 13.94
CA LEU A 661 -1.19 -34.00 13.92
C LEU A 661 -1.46 -33.52 12.48
N SER A 662 -0.44 -33.59 11.62
CA SER A 662 -0.56 -33.18 10.21
C SER A 662 -1.61 -34.01 9.45
N ARG A 663 -1.65 -35.33 9.68
CA ARG A 663 -2.69 -36.21 9.12
C ARG A 663 -4.09 -35.79 9.55
N GLY A 664 -4.26 -35.47 10.84
CA GLY A 664 -5.54 -35.00 11.39
C GLY A 664 -6.02 -33.71 10.73
N LEU A 665 -5.14 -32.72 10.56
CA LEU A 665 -5.46 -31.46 9.89
C LEU A 665 -5.80 -31.66 8.40
N ILE A 666 -4.98 -32.42 7.67
CA ILE A 666 -5.25 -32.73 6.25
C ILE A 666 -6.61 -33.43 6.09
N HIS A 667 -6.89 -34.44 6.92
CA HIS A 667 -8.19 -35.12 6.90
C HIS A 667 -9.35 -34.18 7.27
N TYR A 668 -9.18 -33.32 8.28
CA TYR A 668 -10.21 -32.38 8.69
C TYR A 668 -10.55 -31.37 7.58
N HIS A 669 -9.54 -30.75 6.95
CA HIS A 669 -9.75 -29.80 5.86
C HIS A 669 -10.26 -30.51 4.60
N GLY A 670 -9.75 -31.71 4.30
CA GLY A 670 -10.26 -32.55 3.22
C GLY A 670 -11.73 -32.92 3.42
N ALA A 671 -12.15 -33.26 4.64
CA ALA A 671 -13.56 -33.54 4.96
C ALA A 671 -14.45 -32.29 4.82
N ARG A 672 -13.95 -31.09 5.17
CA ARG A 672 -14.70 -29.84 4.95
C ARG A 672 -14.86 -29.51 3.47
N ILE A 673 -13.81 -29.73 2.68
CA ILE A 673 -13.89 -29.63 1.22
C ILE A 673 -14.96 -30.61 0.72
N ALA A 674 -14.84 -31.91 1.06
CA ALA A 674 -15.80 -32.96 0.70
C ALA A 674 -17.24 -32.61 1.10
N LEU A 675 -17.45 -32.03 2.30
CA LEU A 675 -18.77 -31.59 2.76
C LEU A 675 -19.31 -30.42 1.94
N ALA A 676 -18.47 -29.47 1.53
CA ALA A 676 -18.88 -28.41 0.63
C ALA A 676 -19.26 -28.96 -0.75
N GLU A 677 -18.52 -29.96 -1.27
CA GLU A 677 -18.91 -30.67 -2.50
C GLU A 677 -20.25 -31.40 -2.30
N SER A 678 -20.42 -32.10 -1.18
CA SER A 678 -21.68 -32.77 -0.82
C SER A 678 -22.83 -31.77 -0.72
N ARG A 679 -22.63 -30.57 -0.17
CA ARG A 679 -23.68 -29.53 -0.13
C ARG A 679 -24.03 -29.00 -1.51
N ILE A 680 -23.06 -28.86 -2.39
CA ILE A 680 -23.33 -28.51 -3.79
C ILE A 680 -24.15 -29.63 -4.41
N GLN A 681 -23.79 -30.89 -4.18
CA GLN A 681 -24.58 -32.04 -4.66
C GLN A 681 -25.98 -32.08 -4.06
N ASP A 682 -26.14 -31.91 -2.74
CA ASP A 682 -27.44 -31.81 -2.06
C ASP A 682 -28.25 -30.64 -2.62
N THR A 683 -27.60 -29.51 -2.93
CA THR A 683 -28.25 -28.37 -3.59
C THR A 683 -28.68 -28.76 -5.00
N LEU A 684 -27.85 -29.45 -5.77
CA LEU A 684 -28.23 -29.95 -7.09
C LEU A 684 -29.41 -30.94 -7.01
N ASP A 685 -29.43 -31.80 -5.99
CA ASP A 685 -30.48 -32.78 -5.74
C ASP A 685 -31.79 -32.09 -5.28
N LEU A 686 -31.70 -31.09 -4.40
CA LEU A 686 -32.84 -30.26 -3.97
C LEU A 686 -33.43 -29.43 -5.11
N LEU A 687 -32.57 -28.91 -5.99
CA LEU A 687 -32.95 -28.14 -7.17
C LEU A 687 -33.26 -29.07 -8.36
N ALA A 688 -33.25 -30.40 -8.18
CA ALA A 688 -33.40 -31.34 -9.29
C ALA A 688 -34.81 -31.33 -9.91
N GLU A 689 -35.83 -31.11 -9.07
CA GLU A 689 -37.25 -31.29 -9.41
C GLU A 689 -38.01 -29.99 -9.72
N ASP A 690 -37.48 -28.82 -9.35
CA ASP A 690 -38.14 -27.52 -9.56
C ASP A 690 -37.68 -26.89 -10.89
N GLY A 691 -38.64 -26.69 -11.80
CA GLY A 691 -38.44 -26.11 -13.12
C GLY A 691 -38.56 -24.58 -13.19
N SER A 692 -38.72 -23.89 -12.05
CA SER A 692 -38.81 -22.44 -12.01
C SER A 692 -37.50 -21.79 -12.45
N THR A 693 -37.60 -20.64 -13.13
CA THR A 693 -36.42 -19.90 -13.63
C THR A 693 -35.40 -19.59 -12.54
N ALA A 694 -35.86 -19.17 -11.36
CA ALA A 694 -34.98 -18.84 -10.24
C ALA A 694 -34.19 -20.07 -9.78
N VAL A 695 -34.85 -21.21 -9.65
CA VAL A 695 -34.21 -22.47 -9.26
C VAL A 695 -33.26 -22.98 -10.34
N LEU A 696 -33.66 -22.93 -11.62
CA LEU A 696 -32.78 -23.34 -12.72
C LEU A 696 -31.53 -22.45 -12.82
N ASN A 697 -31.65 -21.14 -12.56
CA ASN A 697 -30.49 -20.26 -12.45
C ASN A 697 -29.59 -20.65 -11.26
N LEU A 698 -30.16 -20.86 -10.07
CA LEU A 698 -29.37 -21.33 -8.91
C LEU A 698 -28.69 -22.68 -9.19
N ARG A 699 -29.38 -23.60 -9.86
CA ARG A 699 -28.86 -24.91 -10.25
C ARG A 699 -27.74 -24.77 -11.27
N SER A 700 -27.88 -23.90 -12.26
CA SER A 700 -26.83 -23.60 -13.22
C SER A 700 -25.56 -23.04 -12.54
N ASP A 701 -25.70 -22.19 -11.51
CA ASP A 701 -24.55 -21.73 -10.72
C ASP A 701 -23.93 -22.87 -9.92
N ALA A 702 -24.74 -23.73 -9.28
CA ALA A 702 -24.26 -24.90 -8.55
C ALA A 702 -23.56 -25.93 -9.47
N LEU A 703 -24.04 -26.13 -10.70
CA LEU A 703 -23.38 -26.98 -11.70
C LEU A 703 -22.04 -26.37 -12.13
N ARG A 704 -21.99 -25.04 -12.31
CA ARG A 704 -20.73 -24.32 -12.56
C ARG A 704 -19.76 -24.47 -11.39
N ALA A 705 -20.27 -24.39 -10.15
CA ALA A 705 -19.51 -24.63 -8.91
C ALA A 705 -18.86 -26.02 -8.90
N ALA A 706 -19.64 -27.01 -9.31
CA ALA A 706 -19.25 -28.41 -9.46
C ALA A 706 -18.34 -28.66 -10.67
N GLY A 707 -18.04 -27.65 -11.48
CA GLY A 707 -17.25 -27.77 -12.72
C GLY A 707 -17.96 -28.49 -13.87
N GLN A 708 -19.27 -28.73 -13.75
CA GLN A 708 -20.10 -29.36 -14.78
C GLN A 708 -20.59 -28.32 -15.79
N MET A 709 -19.67 -27.72 -16.54
CA MET A 709 -19.93 -26.56 -17.41
C MET A 709 -20.99 -26.83 -18.50
N GLN A 710 -21.00 -28.03 -19.08
CA GLN A 710 -21.99 -28.41 -20.09
C GLN A 710 -23.40 -28.49 -19.52
N GLU A 711 -23.56 -29.10 -18.34
CA GLU A 711 -24.87 -29.20 -17.69
C GLU A 711 -25.32 -27.85 -17.13
N ALA A 712 -24.38 -27.03 -16.63
CA ALA A 712 -24.64 -25.67 -16.18
C ALA A 712 -25.25 -24.81 -17.31
N PHE A 713 -24.71 -24.95 -18.51
CA PHE A 713 -25.23 -24.30 -19.71
C PHE A 713 -26.58 -24.83 -20.14
N ALA A 714 -26.76 -26.15 -20.25
CA ALA A 714 -28.05 -26.76 -20.56
C ALA A 714 -29.15 -26.37 -19.55
N THR A 715 -28.76 -26.15 -18.29
CA THR A 715 -29.68 -25.69 -17.24
C THR A 715 -30.00 -24.20 -17.35
N ALA A 716 -29.03 -23.36 -17.72
CA ALA A 716 -29.27 -21.94 -18.00
C ALA A 716 -30.21 -21.76 -19.21
N GLU A 717 -30.08 -22.60 -20.25
CA GLU A 717 -31.00 -22.63 -21.39
C GLU A 717 -32.43 -22.96 -20.98
N ARG A 718 -32.60 -23.98 -20.13
CA ARG A 718 -33.91 -24.30 -19.54
C ARG A 718 -34.45 -23.15 -18.70
N ALA A 719 -33.60 -22.47 -17.94
CA ALA A 719 -33.98 -21.29 -17.17
C ALA A 719 -34.51 -20.19 -18.08
N LEU A 720 -33.80 -19.90 -19.18
CA LEU A 720 -34.20 -18.89 -20.15
C LEU A 720 -35.55 -19.23 -20.81
N ALA A 721 -35.77 -20.50 -21.13
CA ALA A 721 -37.03 -20.99 -21.69
C ALA A 721 -38.20 -20.91 -20.71
N SER A 722 -37.95 -20.96 -19.39
CA SER A 722 -38.99 -20.88 -18.37
C SER A 722 -39.31 -19.46 -17.90
N VAL A 723 -38.53 -18.45 -18.33
CA VAL A 723 -38.81 -17.04 -17.97
C VAL A 723 -40.15 -16.62 -18.55
N GLN A 724 -41.02 -16.05 -17.72
CA GLN A 724 -42.29 -15.48 -18.18
C GLN A 724 -42.03 -14.34 -19.17
N PRO A 725 -42.79 -14.25 -20.29
CA PRO A 725 -42.57 -13.21 -21.32
C PRO A 725 -42.58 -11.77 -20.77
N ASP A 726 -43.35 -11.53 -19.71
CA ASP A 726 -43.51 -10.20 -19.11
C ASP A 726 -42.39 -9.84 -18.11
N ASP A 727 -41.61 -10.82 -17.62
CA ASP A 727 -40.49 -10.57 -16.69
C ASP A 727 -39.19 -10.24 -17.44
N ARG A 728 -39.21 -9.04 -18.04
CA ARG A 728 -38.12 -8.53 -18.88
C ARG A 728 -36.79 -8.44 -18.15
N ARG A 729 -36.77 -8.10 -16.86
CA ARG A 729 -35.51 -8.00 -16.09
C ARG A 729 -34.92 -9.37 -15.80
N GLN A 730 -35.73 -10.34 -15.39
CA GLN A 730 -35.26 -11.70 -15.17
C GLN A 730 -34.78 -12.33 -16.48
N ARG A 731 -35.46 -12.04 -17.60
CA ARG A 731 -35.05 -12.49 -18.94
C ARG A 731 -33.69 -11.92 -19.33
N LEU A 732 -33.49 -10.61 -19.13
CA LEU A 732 -32.21 -9.95 -19.41
C LEU A 732 -31.06 -10.56 -18.61
N PHE A 733 -31.27 -10.76 -17.30
CA PHE A 733 -30.28 -11.40 -16.43
C PHE A 733 -29.93 -12.83 -16.90
N THR A 734 -30.95 -13.61 -17.25
CA THR A 734 -30.77 -15.00 -17.70
C THR A 734 -30.08 -15.08 -19.06
N LEU A 735 -30.38 -14.16 -19.98
CA LEU A 735 -29.66 -14.02 -21.26
C LEU A 735 -28.17 -13.76 -21.02
N GLY A 736 -27.82 -12.82 -20.13
CA GLY A 736 -26.42 -12.53 -19.80
C GLY A 736 -25.66 -13.78 -19.29
N ARG A 737 -26.32 -14.60 -18.48
CA ARG A 737 -25.75 -15.88 -17.99
C ARG A 737 -25.57 -16.92 -19.10
N VAL A 738 -26.60 -17.13 -19.91
CA VAL A 738 -26.54 -18.08 -21.03
C VAL A 738 -25.43 -17.68 -21.99
N GLY A 739 -25.31 -16.39 -22.34
CA GLY A 739 -24.26 -15.89 -23.22
C GLY A 739 -22.85 -16.14 -22.67
N GLN A 740 -22.64 -15.92 -21.37
CA GLN A 740 -21.35 -16.23 -20.72
C GLN A 740 -21.02 -17.72 -20.76
N LEU A 741 -21.98 -18.58 -20.45
CA LEU A 741 -21.80 -20.04 -20.44
C LEU A 741 -21.65 -20.62 -21.85
N ALA A 742 -22.37 -20.09 -22.84
CA ALA A 742 -22.23 -20.45 -24.26
C ALA A 742 -20.79 -20.24 -24.74
N ARG A 743 -20.22 -19.06 -24.43
CA ARG A 743 -18.82 -18.74 -24.76
C ARG A 743 -17.83 -19.67 -24.06
N ILE A 744 -18.04 -19.99 -22.78
CA ILE A 744 -17.18 -20.94 -22.04
C ILE A 744 -17.24 -22.34 -22.68
N ASN A 745 -18.41 -22.74 -23.18
CA ASN A 745 -18.59 -24.01 -23.88
C ASN A 745 -18.24 -23.96 -25.38
N HIS A 746 -17.69 -22.85 -25.87
CA HIS A 746 -17.34 -22.64 -27.28
C HIS A 746 -18.53 -22.74 -28.26
N ASP A 747 -19.75 -22.44 -27.80
CA ASP A 747 -20.97 -22.34 -28.64
C ASP A 747 -21.23 -20.87 -29.04
N GLU A 748 -20.49 -20.41 -30.04
CA GLU A 748 -20.45 -18.99 -30.42
C GLU A 748 -21.71 -18.54 -31.18
N GLU A 749 -22.37 -19.42 -31.94
CA GLU A 749 -23.67 -19.11 -32.57
C GLU A 749 -24.72 -18.84 -31.50
N ARG A 750 -24.75 -19.66 -30.43
CA ARG A 750 -25.68 -19.43 -29.34
C ARG A 750 -25.35 -18.18 -28.54
N ALA A 751 -24.06 -17.92 -28.29
CA ALA A 751 -23.61 -16.68 -27.65
C ALA A 751 -24.04 -15.44 -28.45
N LEU A 752 -23.97 -15.51 -29.78
CA LEU A 752 -24.41 -14.46 -30.71
C LEU A 752 -25.92 -14.19 -30.61
N ASP A 753 -26.74 -15.24 -30.71
CA ASP A 753 -28.21 -15.11 -30.64
C ASP A 753 -28.65 -14.48 -29.32
N VAL A 754 -28.08 -14.97 -28.21
CA VAL A 754 -28.38 -14.48 -26.87
C VAL A 754 -27.91 -13.04 -26.67
N ALA A 755 -26.78 -12.66 -27.25
CA ALA A 755 -26.31 -11.28 -27.20
C ALA A 755 -27.25 -10.32 -27.96
N ARG A 756 -27.79 -10.74 -29.11
CA ARG A 756 -28.77 -9.96 -29.89
C ARG A 756 -30.10 -9.81 -29.16
N ASP A 757 -30.61 -10.91 -28.60
CA ASP A 757 -31.83 -10.91 -27.79
C ASP A 757 -31.66 -10.01 -26.55
N GLY A 758 -30.50 -10.10 -25.88
CA GLY A 758 -30.16 -9.28 -24.73
C GLY A 758 -30.04 -7.80 -25.08
N PHE A 759 -29.42 -7.48 -26.22
CA PHE A 759 -29.32 -6.10 -26.71
C PHE A 759 -30.69 -5.49 -27.04
N ALA A 760 -31.56 -6.24 -27.73
CA ALA A 760 -32.91 -5.80 -28.04
C ALA A 760 -33.70 -5.52 -26.76
N LEU A 761 -33.66 -6.44 -25.80
CA LEU A 761 -34.35 -6.31 -24.52
C LEU A 761 -33.79 -5.17 -23.66
N ALA A 762 -32.48 -4.99 -23.63
CA ALA A 762 -31.84 -3.85 -22.93
C ALA A 762 -32.24 -2.52 -23.56
N THR A 763 -32.48 -2.49 -24.88
CA THR A 763 -33.00 -1.32 -25.59
C THR A 763 -34.44 -1.01 -25.20
N GLU A 764 -35.30 -2.02 -25.09
CA GLU A 764 -36.67 -1.84 -24.60
C GLU A 764 -36.73 -1.34 -23.14
N LEU A 765 -35.75 -1.72 -22.33
CA LEU A 765 -35.63 -1.33 -20.92
C LEU A 765 -34.91 0.01 -20.70
N ASP A 766 -34.43 0.64 -21.78
CA ASP A 766 -33.59 1.84 -21.75
C ASP A 766 -32.36 1.72 -20.82
N ASP A 767 -31.76 0.53 -20.74
CA ASP A 767 -30.56 0.28 -19.95
C ASP A 767 -29.30 0.46 -20.81
N LEU A 768 -28.76 1.68 -20.82
CA LEU A 768 -27.58 2.03 -21.60
C LEU A 768 -26.36 1.13 -21.31
N LYS A 769 -26.18 0.71 -20.05
CA LYS A 769 -25.01 -0.10 -19.65
C LYS A 769 -25.15 -1.54 -20.15
N GLU A 770 -26.33 -2.14 -20.00
CA GLU A 770 -26.57 -3.49 -20.50
C GLU A 770 -26.58 -3.51 -22.04
N ARG A 771 -27.09 -2.48 -22.71
CA ARG A 771 -26.97 -2.33 -24.18
C ARG A 771 -25.50 -2.38 -24.63
N ALA A 772 -24.64 -1.61 -23.96
CA ALA A 772 -23.21 -1.61 -24.28
C ALA A 772 -22.55 -2.99 -24.04
N LYS A 773 -22.87 -3.68 -22.94
CA LYS A 773 -22.34 -5.01 -22.62
C LYS A 773 -22.74 -6.05 -23.66
N PHE A 774 -24.03 -6.19 -23.93
CA PHE A 774 -24.54 -7.17 -24.89
C PHE A 774 -24.03 -6.89 -26.31
N LYS A 775 -23.87 -5.63 -26.69
CA LYS A 775 -23.27 -5.30 -28.00
C LYS A 775 -21.78 -5.67 -28.06
N GLY A 776 -21.05 -5.53 -26.96
CA GLY A 776 -19.69 -6.04 -26.83
C GLY A 776 -19.62 -7.57 -26.92
N ASP A 777 -20.57 -8.29 -26.32
CA ASP A 777 -20.69 -9.74 -26.43
C ASP A 777 -21.01 -10.19 -27.86
N GLU A 778 -21.98 -9.53 -28.53
CA GLU A 778 -22.31 -9.77 -29.94
C GLU A 778 -21.09 -9.58 -30.85
N THR A 779 -20.34 -8.49 -30.64
CA THR A 779 -19.12 -8.21 -31.41
C THR A 779 -18.09 -9.33 -31.25
N ARG A 780 -17.86 -9.81 -30.02
CA ARG A 780 -16.91 -10.91 -29.77
C ARG A 780 -17.33 -12.20 -30.43
N ALA A 781 -18.61 -12.58 -30.33
CA ALA A 781 -19.12 -13.79 -30.97
C ALA A 781 -18.97 -13.72 -32.51
N LEU A 782 -19.29 -12.58 -33.13
CA LEU A 782 -19.14 -12.37 -34.57
C LEU A 782 -17.69 -12.44 -35.04
N LEU A 783 -16.73 -11.95 -34.23
CA LEU A 783 -15.30 -12.07 -34.50
C LEU A 783 -14.86 -13.55 -34.53
N VAL A 784 -15.30 -14.36 -33.56
CA VAL A 784 -14.95 -15.79 -33.52
C VAL A 784 -15.62 -16.57 -34.67
N LEU A 785 -16.87 -16.24 -35.01
CA LEU A 785 -17.59 -16.81 -36.14
C LEU A 785 -17.13 -16.32 -37.52
N GLN A 786 -16.16 -15.41 -37.56
CA GLN A 786 -15.62 -14.81 -38.79
C GLN A 786 -16.67 -14.10 -39.67
N ARG A 787 -17.75 -13.57 -39.07
CA ARG A 787 -18.81 -12.83 -39.78
C ARG A 787 -18.47 -11.34 -39.87
N ALA A 788 -17.54 -11.01 -40.76
CA ALA A 788 -16.83 -9.74 -40.75
C ALA A 788 -17.70 -8.48 -40.84
N GLN A 789 -18.59 -8.40 -41.83
CA GLN A 789 -19.42 -7.21 -42.05
C GLN A 789 -20.42 -6.97 -40.90
N GLU A 790 -20.95 -8.05 -40.31
CA GLU A 790 -21.80 -7.95 -39.12
C GLU A 790 -21.00 -7.51 -37.89
N ALA A 791 -19.76 -8.03 -37.74
CA ALA A 791 -18.87 -7.64 -36.65
C ALA A 791 -18.55 -6.14 -36.69
N VAL A 792 -18.30 -5.58 -37.87
CA VAL A 792 -18.02 -4.13 -38.05
C VAL A 792 -19.22 -3.30 -37.61
N ALA A 793 -20.42 -3.63 -38.10
CA ALA A 793 -21.64 -2.92 -37.73
C ALA A 793 -21.90 -3.00 -36.22
N SER A 794 -21.67 -4.18 -35.61
CA SER A 794 -21.83 -4.39 -34.18
C SER A 794 -20.81 -3.59 -33.35
N ALA A 795 -19.53 -3.63 -33.74
CA ALA A 795 -18.44 -2.98 -33.04
C ALA A 795 -18.53 -1.45 -33.04
N ARG A 796 -18.99 -0.85 -34.16
CA ARG A 796 -19.25 0.60 -34.23
C ARG A 796 -20.29 1.02 -33.20
N LEU A 797 -21.41 0.30 -33.15
CA LEU A 797 -22.46 0.58 -32.18
C LEU A 797 -22.00 0.31 -30.73
N TYR A 798 -21.23 -0.75 -30.51
CA TYR A 798 -20.64 -1.02 -29.19
C TYR A 798 -19.77 0.15 -28.73
N ARG A 799 -18.90 0.66 -29.60
CA ARG A 799 -18.02 1.80 -29.28
C ARG A 799 -18.80 3.06 -28.91
N ASP A 800 -19.82 3.39 -29.70
CA ASP A 800 -20.67 4.54 -29.41
C ASP A 800 -21.36 4.38 -28.06
N LEU A 801 -21.92 3.21 -27.76
CA LEU A 801 -22.56 2.94 -26.48
C LEU A 801 -21.57 2.96 -25.31
N ALA A 802 -20.38 2.36 -25.47
CA ALA A 802 -19.35 2.26 -24.44
C ALA A 802 -18.86 3.64 -23.98
N ARG A 803 -18.65 4.56 -24.93
CA ARG A 803 -18.24 5.94 -24.63
C ARG A 803 -19.25 6.66 -23.72
N HIS A 804 -20.55 6.45 -23.94
CA HIS A 804 -21.60 7.07 -23.13
C HIS A 804 -21.87 6.31 -21.82
N ALA A 805 -21.70 4.99 -21.80
CA ALA A 805 -22.07 4.14 -20.66
C ALA A 805 -20.99 4.07 -19.57
N PHE A 806 -19.71 4.07 -19.95
CA PHE A 806 -18.59 3.69 -19.09
C PHE A 806 -17.39 4.67 -19.14
N GLY A 807 -17.39 5.63 -20.07
CA GLY A 807 -16.31 6.59 -20.26
C GLY A 807 -15.14 6.06 -21.10
N ASP A 808 -14.01 6.76 -21.05
CA ASP A 808 -12.92 6.62 -22.03
C ASP A 808 -12.20 5.26 -22.00
N ARG A 809 -12.11 4.59 -20.82
CA ARG A 809 -11.42 3.28 -20.71
C ARG A 809 -12.12 2.19 -21.49
N GLU A 810 -13.44 2.19 -21.48
CA GLU A 810 -14.24 1.20 -22.18
C GLU A 810 -14.34 1.52 -23.68
N ASP A 811 -14.22 2.80 -24.08
CA ASP A 811 -14.04 3.21 -25.48
C ASP A 811 -12.78 2.58 -26.08
N LEU A 812 -11.66 2.48 -25.35
CA LEU A 812 -10.46 1.77 -25.82
C LEU A 812 -10.73 0.27 -26.06
N SER A 813 -11.46 -0.39 -25.18
CA SER A 813 -11.82 -1.81 -25.38
C SER A 813 -12.70 -2.01 -26.61
N ALA A 814 -13.67 -1.12 -26.81
CA ALA A 814 -14.54 -1.15 -27.97
C ALA A 814 -13.82 -0.77 -29.28
N ALA A 815 -12.87 0.16 -29.22
CA ALA A 815 -12.01 0.50 -30.35
C ALA A 815 -11.15 -0.70 -30.78
N GLY A 816 -10.59 -1.47 -29.85
CA GLY A 816 -9.85 -2.71 -30.17
C GLY A 816 -10.74 -3.74 -30.88
N ALA A 817 -11.98 -3.93 -30.41
CA ALA A 817 -12.92 -4.83 -31.07
C ALA A 817 -13.30 -4.34 -32.49
N LEU A 818 -13.46 -3.02 -32.68
CA LEU A 818 -13.72 -2.43 -33.99
C LEU A 818 -12.54 -2.59 -34.95
N VAL A 819 -11.31 -2.39 -34.47
CA VAL A 819 -10.10 -2.61 -35.28
C VAL A 819 -10.04 -4.06 -35.76
N GLN A 820 -10.28 -5.02 -34.87
CA GLN A 820 -10.30 -6.44 -35.24
C GLN A 820 -11.39 -6.76 -36.26
N ALA A 821 -12.58 -6.19 -36.10
CA ALA A 821 -13.69 -6.38 -37.03
C ALA A 821 -13.40 -5.81 -38.42
N LEU A 822 -12.88 -4.58 -38.49
CA LEU A 822 -12.50 -3.92 -39.76
C LEU A 822 -11.37 -4.68 -40.45
N THR A 823 -10.38 -5.14 -39.69
CA THR A 823 -9.27 -5.95 -40.22
C THR A 823 -9.80 -7.25 -40.84
N MET A 824 -10.71 -7.93 -40.14
CA MET A 824 -11.34 -9.16 -40.63
C MET A 824 -12.22 -8.92 -41.86
N ALA A 825 -12.79 -7.73 -42.00
CA ALA A 825 -13.58 -7.32 -43.16
C ALA A 825 -12.74 -6.91 -44.37
N GLY A 826 -11.41 -6.81 -44.22
CA GLY A 826 -10.51 -6.28 -45.25
C GLY A 826 -10.56 -4.74 -45.38
N GLU A 827 -11.20 -4.04 -44.44
CA GLU A 827 -11.29 -2.57 -44.40
C GLU A 827 -10.05 -1.98 -43.70
N THR A 828 -8.88 -2.35 -44.20
CA THR A 828 -7.58 -2.13 -43.51
C THR A 828 -7.23 -0.66 -43.32
N GLN A 829 -7.61 0.22 -44.26
CA GLN A 829 -7.36 1.65 -44.15
C GLN A 829 -8.10 2.28 -42.97
N GLU A 830 -9.38 1.93 -42.77
CA GLU A 830 -10.15 2.41 -41.63
C GLU A 830 -9.67 1.75 -40.33
N ALA A 831 -9.34 0.45 -40.38
CA ALA A 831 -8.78 -0.26 -39.24
C ALA A 831 -7.50 0.42 -38.72
N ASP A 832 -6.55 0.79 -39.59
CA ASP A 832 -5.32 1.48 -39.22
C ASP A 832 -5.61 2.88 -38.67
N GLN A 833 -6.57 3.61 -39.23
CA GLN A 833 -6.96 4.93 -38.71
C GLN A 833 -7.51 4.83 -37.29
N VAL A 834 -8.43 3.89 -37.04
CA VAL A 834 -9.00 3.66 -35.69
C VAL A 834 -7.92 3.20 -34.72
N ALA A 835 -7.05 2.29 -35.15
CA ALA A 835 -5.97 1.76 -34.31
C ALA A 835 -4.95 2.85 -33.93
N ARG A 836 -4.60 3.76 -34.84
CA ARG A 836 -3.73 4.91 -34.52
C ARG A 836 -4.38 5.85 -33.52
N GLN A 837 -5.63 6.23 -33.74
CA GLN A 837 -6.35 7.09 -32.81
C GLN A 837 -6.47 6.45 -31.43
N ALA A 838 -6.77 5.15 -31.37
CA ALA A 838 -6.88 4.41 -30.12
C ALA A 838 -5.52 4.19 -29.44
N LEU A 839 -4.44 4.03 -30.21
CA LEU A 839 -3.07 3.99 -29.71
C LEU A 839 -2.67 5.34 -29.09
N ASP A 840 -2.96 6.45 -29.77
CA ASP A 840 -2.66 7.79 -29.26
C ASP A 840 -3.49 8.09 -28.00
N ASN A 841 -4.77 7.71 -27.99
CA ASN A 841 -5.62 7.81 -26.80
C ASN A 841 -5.10 6.91 -25.67
N ALA A 842 -4.72 5.66 -25.96
CA ALA A 842 -4.15 4.75 -24.96
C ALA A 842 -2.86 5.30 -24.35
N ARG A 843 -1.99 5.92 -25.17
CA ARG A 843 -0.79 6.62 -24.69
C ARG A 843 -1.15 7.86 -23.87
N ALA A 844 -2.11 8.66 -24.33
CA ALA A 844 -2.56 9.85 -23.60
C ALA A 844 -3.19 9.50 -22.24
N MET A 845 -3.86 8.35 -22.15
CA MET A 845 -4.50 7.81 -20.95
C MET A 845 -3.59 6.93 -20.10
N ASN A 846 -2.30 6.81 -20.44
CA ASN A 846 -1.34 5.95 -19.77
C ASN A 846 -1.86 4.50 -19.61
N GLN A 847 -2.22 3.88 -20.73
CA GLN A 847 -2.65 2.48 -20.79
C GLN A 847 -1.63 1.70 -21.63
N PRO A 848 -0.40 1.44 -21.13
CA PRO A 848 0.70 0.88 -21.92
C PRO A 848 0.38 -0.52 -22.46
N ALA A 849 -0.32 -1.36 -21.69
CA ALA A 849 -0.79 -2.66 -22.18
C ALA A 849 -1.79 -2.53 -23.34
N ARG A 850 -2.63 -1.49 -23.34
CA ARG A 850 -3.55 -1.20 -24.46
C ARG A 850 -2.82 -0.62 -25.65
N ALA A 851 -1.85 0.27 -25.43
CA ALA A 851 -0.99 0.78 -26.49
C ALA A 851 -0.21 -0.36 -27.17
N ALA A 852 0.34 -1.29 -26.40
CA ALA A 852 0.99 -2.50 -26.90
C ALA A 852 0.02 -3.37 -27.71
N GLN A 853 -1.22 -3.52 -27.25
CA GLN A 853 -2.26 -4.24 -28.00
C GLN A 853 -2.60 -3.55 -29.32
N PHE A 854 -2.73 -2.22 -29.37
CA PHE A 854 -2.98 -1.50 -30.63
C PHE A 854 -1.78 -1.56 -31.59
N LEU A 855 -0.55 -1.59 -31.09
CA LEU A 855 0.62 -1.89 -31.93
C LEU A 855 0.52 -3.30 -32.55
N LEU A 856 0.07 -4.28 -31.77
CA LEU A 856 -0.15 -5.65 -32.27
C LEU A 856 -1.29 -5.70 -33.29
N ASP A 857 -2.38 -4.97 -33.05
CA ASP A 857 -3.51 -4.91 -33.99
C ASP A 857 -3.06 -4.25 -35.30
N ARG A 858 -2.25 -3.18 -35.26
CA ARG A 858 -1.64 -2.57 -36.45
C ARG A 858 -0.68 -3.52 -37.17
N ALA A 859 0.08 -4.34 -36.45
CA ALA A 859 0.92 -5.37 -37.05
C ALA A 859 0.07 -6.36 -37.87
N ARG A 860 -1.08 -6.79 -37.34
CA ARG A 860 -2.02 -7.66 -38.06
C ARG A 860 -2.62 -6.98 -39.30
N ILE A 861 -2.98 -5.70 -39.20
CA ILE A 861 -3.45 -4.92 -40.35
C ILE A 861 -2.39 -4.90 -41.46
N CYS A 862 -1.14 -4.59 -41.13
CA CYS A 862 -0.05 -4.61 -42.11
C CYS A 862 0.16 -6.00 -42.74
N ALA A 863 0.00 -7.08 -41.97
CA ALA A 863 0.11 -8.44 -42.51
C ALA A 863 -1.01 -8.75 -43.53
N VAL A 864 -2.25 -8.30 -43.27
CA VAL A 864 -3.38 -8.44 -44.23
C VAL A 864 -3.13 -7.63 -45.51
N GLU A 865 -2.45 -6.50 -45.42
CA GLU A 865 -2.04 -5.67 -46.57
C GLU A 865 -0.79 -6.19 -47.30
N ASP A 866 -0.29 -7.38 -46.95
CA ASP A 866 0.97 -7.96 -47.45
C ASP A 866 2.21 -7.06 -47.19
N ARG A 867 2.12 -6.16 -46.20
CA ARG A 867 3.22 -5.30 -45.73
C ARG A 867 3.97 -5.99 -44.59
N LEU A 868 4.48 -7.19 -44.86
CA LEU A 868 5.05 -8.06 -43.83
C LEU A 868 6.25 -7.44 -43.10
N HIS A 869 7.05 -6.60 -43.77
CA HIS A 869 8.12 -5.84 -43.11
C HIS A 869 7.60 -4.97 -41.95
N ASP A 870 6.55 -4.19 -42.20
CA ASP A 870 5.95 -3.29 -41.20
C ASP A 870 5.24 -4.10 -40.09
N ALA A 871 4.60 -5.21 -40.45
CA ALA A 871 3.98 -6.13 -39.52
C ALA A 871 5.00 -6.69 -38.51
N ILE A 872 6.16 -7.12 -38.99
CA ILE A 872 7.25 -7.64 -38.13
C ILE A 872 7.80 -6.54 -37.23
N ALA A 873 8.02 -5.33 -37.76
CA ALA A 873 8.52 -4.21 -36.97
C ALA A 873 7.56 -3.84 -35.82
N LEU A 874 6.27 -3.66 -36.14
CA LEU A 874 5.24 -3.36 -35.14
C LEU A 874 5.04 -4.51 -34.14
N GLY A 875 5.23 -5.77 -34.56
CA GLY A 875 5.20 -6.93 -33.69
C GLY A 875 6.30 -6.90 -32.62
N PHE A 876 7.54 -6.54 -33.00
CA PHE A 876 8.65 -6.35 -32.05
C PHE A 876 8.44 -5.16 -31.12
N GLU A 877 7.94 -4.03 -31.64
CA GLU A 877 7.56 -2.88 -30.82
C GLU A 877 6.49 -3.24 -29.80
N SER A 878 5.44 -3.97 -30.22
CA SER A 878 4.39 -4.46 -29.33
C SER A 878 4.93 -5.41 -28.26
N ALA A 879 5.80 -6.36 -28.62
CA ALA A 879 6.41 -7.30 -27.67
C ALA A 879 7.24 -6.58 -26.60
N THR A 880 8.00 -5.56 -27.00
CA THR A 880 8.76 -4.70 -26.10
C THR A 880 7.83 -3.93 -25.17
N ALA A 881 6.79 -3.28 -25.72
CA ALA A 881 5.84 -2.52 -24.94
C ALA A 881 5.06 -3.39 -23.93
N PHE A 882 4.67 -4.62 -24.31
CA PHE A 882 4.06 -5.57 -23.37
C PHE A 882 5.01 -6.00 -22.25
N ALA A 883 6.29 -6.16 -22.55
CA ALA A 883 7.26 -6.53 -21.52
C ALA A 883 7.59 -5.38 -20.58
N ASP A 884 7.60 -4.15 -21.08
CA ASP A 884 7.73 -2.93 -20.28
C ASP A 884 6.60 -2.85 -19.24
N CYS A 885 5.38 -3.23 -19.61
CA CYS A 885 4.24 -3.31 -18.68
C CYS A 885 4.05 -4.70 -18.02
N ARG A 886 5.03 -5.60 -18.10
CA ARG A 886 5.02 -6.96 -17.52
C ARG A 886 3.85 -7.87 -17.92
N ALA A 887 3.22 -7.60 -19.06
CA ALA A 887 2.14 -8.41 -19.60
C ALA A 887 2.71 -9.60 -20.41
N MET A 888 3.21 -10.61 -19.71
CA MET A 888 3.99 -11.71 -20.30
C MET A 888 3.23 -12.52 -21.36
N ASP A 889 1.92 -12.73 -21.18
CA ASP A 889 1.11 -13.42 -22.19
C ASP A 889 1.00 -12.58 -23.47
N GLY A 890 0.91 -11.25 -23.35
CA GLY A 890 0.95 -10.31 -24.47
C GLY A 890 2.30 -10.32 -25.19
N THR A 891 3.42 -10.33 -24.45
CA THR A 891 4.77 -10.47 -25.03
C THR A 891 4.91 -11.77 -25.82
N ARG A 892 4.45 -12.91 -25.26
CA ARG A 892 4.48 -14.20 -25.96
C ARG A 892 3.60 -14.17 -27.22
N GLN A 893 2.40 -13.59 -27.12
CA GLN A 893 1.50 -13.46 -28.26
C GLN A 893 2.10 -12.61 -29.37
N ALA A 894 2.70 -11.47 -29.04
CA ALA A 894 3.33 -10.58 -30.01
C ALA A 894 4.55 -11.22 -30.69
N LEU A 895 5.42 -11.90 -29.94
CA LEU A 895 6.56 -12.63 -30.51
C LEU A 895 6.11 -13.81 -31.38
N GLY A 896 5.11 -14.58 -30.94
CA GLY A 896 4.55 -15.69 -31.71
C GLY A 896 3.99 -15.23 -33.05
N LEU A 897 3.18 -14.17 -33.07
CA LEU A 897 2.67 -13.56 -34.30
C LEU A 897 3.78 -13.01 -35.19
N THR A 898 4.80 -12.37 -34.60
CA THR A 898 5.96 -11.88 -35.35
C THR A 898 6.71 -13.02 -36.04
N THR A 899 6.83 -14.19 -35.39
CA THR A 899 7.39 -15.39 -36.00
C THR A 899 6.53 -15.92 -37.14
N GLU A 900 5.21 -15.90 -37.00
CA GLU A 900 4.28 -16.27 -38.07
C GLU A 900 4.45 -15.37 -39.30
N PHE A 901 4.53 -14.05 -39.10
CA PHE A 901 4.77 -13.10 -40.20
C PHE A 901 6.14 -13.34 -40.87
N LEU A 902 7.18 -13.61 -40.08
CA LEU A 902 8.50 -13.99 -40.61
C LEU A 902 8.47 -15.29 -41.43
N ASN A 903 7.61 -16.24 -41.09
CA ASN A 903 7.45 -17.48 -41.85
C ASN A 903 6.71 -17.27 -43.19
N GLN A 904 5.82 -16.27 -43.23
CA GLN A 904 5.06 -15.93 -44.43
C GLN A 904 5.88 -15.07 -45.41
N ALA A 905 6.84 -14.29 -44.90
CA ALA A 905 7.61 -13.35 -45.69
C ALA A 905 8.53 -14.04 -46.71
N HIS A 906 8.31 -13.73 -47.99
CA HIS A 906 9.27 -14.01 -49.04
C HIS A 906 10.44 -13.02 -48.97
N ARG A 907 11.55 -13.42 -49.59
CA ARG A 907 12.83 -12.71 -49.50
C ARG A 907 12.78 -11.29 -50.04
N ASP A 908 12.04 -11.09 -51.11
CA ASP A 908 11.78 -9.82 -51.79
C ASP A 908 10.85 -8.89 -50.99
N GLN A 909 10.10 -9.42 -50.01
CA GLN A 909 9.23 -8.64 -49.12
C GLN A 909 9.94 -8.07 -47.88
N LEU A 910 11.26 -8.31 -47.72
CA LEU A 910 12.07 -7.83 -46.59
C LEU A 910 13.27 -6.95 -47.02
N PRO A 911 13.07 -5.85 -47.77
CA PRO A 911 14.17 -5.01 -48.27
C PRO A 911 15.00 -4.33 -47.16
N GLY A 912 14.45 -4.26 -45.93
CA GLY A 912 15.09 -3.71 -44.73
C GLY A 912 15.49 -4.74 -43.68
N TRP A 913 15.76 -6.02 -44.04
CA TRP A 913 16.05 -7.08 -43.06
C TRP A 913 17.14 -6.76 -42.02
N PRO A 914 18.20 -5.96 -42.29
CA PRO A 914 19.17 -5.59 -41.24
C PRO A 914 18.55 -4.73 -40.13
N ASP A 915 17.53 -3.92 -40.45
CA ASP A 915 16.82 -3.10 -39.47
C ASP A 915 15.92 -3.97 -38.59
N LEU A 916 15.21 -4.93 -39.20
CA LEU A 916 14.44 -5.93 -38.46
C LEU A 916 15.33 -6.81 -37.58
N PHE A 917 16.53 -7.17 -38.06
CA PHE A 917 17.52 -7.90 -37.26
C PHE A 917 17.99 -7.07 -36.06
N ARG A 918 18.31 -5.79 -36.27
CA ARG A 918 18.66 -4.87 -35.17
C ARG A 918 17.53 -4.73 -34.16
N LEU A 919 16.29 -4.63 -34.63
CA LEU A 919 15.10 -4.52 -33.80
C LEU A 919 14.83 -5.82 -33.01
N ALA A 920 15.01 -6.99 -33.63
CA ALA A 920 14.91 -8.28 -32.97
C ALA A 920 15.97 -8.41 -31.85
N VAL A 921 17.22 -8.05 -32.13
CA VAL A 921 18.30 -8.06 -31.12
C VAL A 921 18.04 -7.04 -30.01
N SER A 922 17.58 -5.83 -30.33
CA SER A 922 17.25 -4.82 -29.31
C SER A 922 16.08 -5.27 -28.44
N THR A 923 15.05 -5.87 -29.05
CA THR A 923 13.90 -6.45 -28.35
C THR A 923 14.38 -7.56 -27.42
N GLN A 924 15.17 -8.52 -27.91
CA GLN A 924 15.73 -9.59 -27.07
C GLN A 924 16.51 -9.03 -25.87
N ARG A 925 17.37 -8.03 -26.11
CA ARG A 925 18.18 -7.40 -25.07
C ARG A 925 17.33 -6.65 -24.05
N ALA A 926 16.23 -6.04 -24.49
CA ALA A 926 15.27 -5.37 -23.63
C ALA A 926 14.42 -6.38 -22.81
N LEU A 927 14.10 -7.54 -23.40
CA LEU A 927 13.28 -8.58 -22.79
C LEU A 927 14.02 -9.42 -21.74
N LEU A 928 15.26 -9.85 -22.03
CA LEU A 928 16.03 -10.75 -21.16
C LEU A 928 16.10 -10.33 -19.68
N PRO A 929 16.38 -9.06 -19.33
CA PRO A 929 16.43 -8.64 -17.93
C PRO A 929 15.04 -8.52 -17.27
N LYS A 930 13.94 -8.53 -18.04
CA LYS A 930 12.57 -8.26 -17.56
C LYS A 930 11.75 -9.51 -17.31
N VAL A 931 12.29 -10.70 -17.60
CA VAL A 931 11.54 -11.96 -17.60
C VAL A 931 12.23 -13.04 -16.76
N SER A 932 11.45 -13.97 -16.20
CA SER A 932 11.96 -15.06 -15.36
C SER A 932 12.89 -15.99 -16.14
N PRO A 933 13.84 -16.71 -15.50
CA PRO A 933 14.80 -17.58 -16.19
C PRO A 933 14.15 -18.62 -17.13
N ASP A 934 13.02 -19.19 -16.76
CA ASP A 934 12.27 -20.14 -17.61
C ASP A 934 11.73 -19.46 -18.87
N LEU A 935 11.23 -18.23 -18.72
CA LEU A 935 10.80 -17.42 -19.84
C LEU A 935 11.98 -16.89 -20.67
N GLN A 936 13.13 -16.63 -20.06
CA GLN A 936 14.35 -16.24 -20.79
C GLN A 936 14.73 -17.34 -21.79
N SER A 937 14.61 -18.61 -21.40
CA SER A 937 14.86 -19.74 -22.31
C SER A 937 13.85 -19.79 -23.46
N ALA A 938 12.55 -19.62 -23.18
CA ALA A 938 11.51 -19.61 -24.20
C ALA A 938 11.65 -18.42 -25.16
N ILE A 939 11.86 -17.21 -24.63
CA ILE A 939 12.08 -15.98 -25.40
C ILE A 939 13.39 -16.07 -26.19
N ALA A 940 14.46 -16.60 -25.60
CA ALA A 940 15.72 -16.79 -26.31
C ALA A 940 15.57 -17.81 -27.44
N THR A 941 14.80 -18.88 -27.23
CA THR A 941 14.52 -19.88 -28.28
C THR A 941 13.72 -19.28 -29.42
N GLU A 942 12.64 -18.56 -29.10
CA GLU A 942 11.79 -17.91 -30.10
C GLU A 942 12.56 -16.82 -30.86
N THR A 943 13.30 -15.97 -30.16
CA THR A 943 14.09 -14.91 -30.79
C THR A 943 15.27 -15.47 -31.58
N ALA A 944 15.92 -16.55 -31.13
CA ALA A 944 16.96 -17.23 -31.90
C ALA A 944 16.40 -17.83 -33.19
N SER A 945 15.19 -18.41 -33.15
CA SER A 945 14.47 -18.87 -34.34
C SER A 945 14.21 -17.73 -35.32
N GLN A 946 13.74 -16.57 -34.82
CA GLN A 946 13.52 -15.37 -35.63
C GLN A 946 14.83 -14.83 -36.23
N LEU A 947 15.89 -14.70 -35.44
CA LEU A 947 17.22 -14.24 -35.89
C LEU A 947 17.84 -15.19 -36.91
N ALA A 948 17.68 -16.50 -36.74
CA ALA A 948 18.16 -17.50 -37.69
C ALA A 948 17.46 -17.36 -39.05
N LYS A 949 16.15 -17.10 -39.06
CA LYS A 949 15.37 -16.87 -40.29
C LYS A 949 15.75 -15.57 -40.98
N LEU A 950 15.86 -14.46 -40.23
CA LEU A 950 16.34 -13.18 -40.76
C LEU A 950 17.75 -13.32 -41.36
N THR A 951 18.63 -14.08 -40.70
CA THR A 951 19.98 -14.38 -41.21
C THR A 951 19.93 -15.24 -42.49
N ALA A 952 19.03 -16.23 -42.56
CA ALA A 952 18.85 -17.06 -43.74
C ALA A 952 18.32 -16.25 -44.95
N ALA A 953 17.40 -15.32 -44.72
CA ALA A 953 16.94 -14.37 -45.73
C ALA A 953 18.08 -13.47 -46.25
N GLY A 954 19.02 -13.10 -45.36
CA GLY A 954 20.22 -12.33 -45.70
C GLY A 954 21.30 -13.09 -46.50
N LYS A 955 21.55 -14.38 -46.22
CA LYS A 955 22.70 -15.16 -46.77
C LYS A 955 22.67 -15.48 -48.27
N GLY A 956 21.61 -15.17 -49.01
CA GLY A 956 21.58 -15.33 -50.47
C GLY A 956 21.87 -14.04 -51.27
N LEU A 957 22.26 -12.95 -50.60
CA LEU A 957 22.64 -11.64 -51.15
C LEU A 957 24.16 -11.61 -51.13
#